data_AF-A0A2N1PBD3-F1
#
_entry.id   AF-A0A2N1PBD3-F1
#
_cell.length_a   1.000
_cell.length_b   1.000
_cell.length_c   1.000
_cell.angle_alpha   90.00
_cell.angle_beta   90.00
_cell.angle_gamma   90.00
#
_symmetry.space_group_name_H-M   'P 1'
#
loop_
_entity.id
_entity.type
_entity.pdbx_description
1 polymer ?
#
loop_
_entity_poly.entity_id
_entity_poly.type
_entity_poly.pdbx_seq_one_letter_code
_entity_poly.pdbx_strand_id
1 'polypeptide(L)'
;MDEGFSTGLREAMKFRSLFAILVSLLLMAGQAWAVTFRAEISPELEPGVIQINTPFTVDLYLNNNDGFDHVAYSWPLYFFSPDLSIANVIHRNVQGYSADSIPYQASYNDSSIIMSNGFDTYWNILNEWFGFSWDGVLPDSINHTVLSTTGWPSGLGEQLFVQFAFQIDEPGIFCIDSLDHPNNLYDWLFDPPGSNYPFNGPYCWVVGCVNDLDCDGITNTEDNCPNLANPGQEDGDGDNLGDVCDSCPNDAANDADGDGFCADIDNCPDIFNPDQTDDDTDGIGNACDNCGDDFNPDQADSDNDNAGDICDNCPDSTNTDQVDTDGDTLGDACDNCPGEYNIDQTDSDTDYVGDVCDNCLNIPNTTQVNSDADSLGDACDNCPTADNQDQADRDNDNAGDACDNCPDVPNPLQQNFDSDSLGNICDNCPLADNNDQLDSDGDGVGDVCDLCPFDPDNDIDGDGICGDVDMCPEDPYNDTDGDGICGLVDNCRNAYNPGQEDSDGDGVGDVCDNCPSVGNSNQNNSDSDSFGDICDNCPLIANENQLNSDGDSIGDVCDNCPDSTNQNQADTDKDRIGNVCDECPNDQDNDIDDDGICGDVDNCPVNANNDQADTDQDGVGDVCDNCPAASNTNQANSDADSVGDACDNCPTIDNPDQADADTDNVGNLCDNCPDVPNTNQENSDSDSYGDNCDNCPAVGNEDQLNSDNDSHGDVCDNCRFIDNEDQADDDSDGVGNACDICPGFDDAVDTDEDGHPDGCDNCPMLYNPDQSLDADGDGVGDPCDNCPDSTNADQADDDNDGAGNACDNCPGFDDRIDTDEDDHPDGCDNCPMNFNPDQTLDSDSDGVGDPCDNCPNIQNPEQVNSDNDIWGDACDNCPNVANDNQSDLDYDGSGDVCDPICCDINGGAGDANDNGAINLLDITFLIGYLYKGGPEPPCMNQADINGNGAMNILDATYLINYLYKGGPAPACP
;
A
#
# COMPACT_ATOMS: atom_id res chain seq x y z
N MET A 1 11.69 -5.44 80.09
CA MET A 1 12.37 -4.66 81.15
C MET A 1 11.33 -3.88 81.93
N ASP A 2 11.69 -3.48 83.14
CA ASP A 2 10.86 -3.14 84.30
C ASP A 2 9.94 -1.89 84.23
N GLU A 3 8.95 -1.93 85.13
CA GLU A 3 8.31 -0.85 85.91
C GLU A 3 7.26 0.10 85.29
N GLY A 4 6.07 0.18 85.94
CA GLY A 4 5.13 1.29 85.73
C GLY A 4 3.68 1.18 86.26
N PHE A 5 3.44 0.61 87.45
CA PHE A 5 2.11 0.68 88.09
C PHE A 5 1.83 2.05 88.74
N SER A 6 0.56 2.46 88.75
CA SER A 6 -0.10 3.41 89.67
C SER A 6 0.00 4.92 89.40
N THR A 7 -1.13 5.52 88.99
CA THR A 7 -1.87 6.59 89.72
C THR A 7 -3.20 6.88 88.98
N GLY A 8 -4.38 6.59 89.52
CA GLY A 8 -5.13 7.61 90.26
C GLY A 8 -6.65 7.51 90.01
N LEU A 9 -7.35 6.69 90.79
CA LEU A 9 -8.82 6.68 90.90
C LEU A 9 -9.20 7.19 92.30
N ARG A 10 -9.82 8.37 92.40
CA ARG A 10 -10.60 8.79 93.58
C ARG A 10 -11.67 9.85 93.29
N GLU A 11 -12.90 9.40 93.56
CA GLU A 11 -14.07 10.09 94.13
C GLU A 11 -15.08 10.82 93.22
N ALA A 12 -16.18 10.12 92.95
CA ALA A 12 -17.52 10.67 92.78
C ALA A 12 -18.33 10.51 94.09
N MET A 13 -18.85 11.62 94.63
CA MET A 13 -19.98 11.62 95.57
C MET A 13 -20.91 12.79 95.24
N LYS A 14 -22.16 12.50 94.83
CA LYS A 14 -23.40 13.00 95.48
C LYS A 14 -24.67 12.56 94.73
N PHE A 15 -25.75 12.45 95.51
CA PHE A 15 -27.16 12.24 95.15
C PHE A 15 -27.69 10.84 94.84
N ARG A 16 -27.69 10.00 95.89
CA ARG A 16 -28.71 8.96 96.14
C ARG A 16 -29.97 9.63 96.72
N SER A 17 -31.20 9.29 96.27
CA SER A 17 -32.45 9.13 97.11
C SER A 17 -33.81 9.33 96.41
N LEU A 18 -33.94 9.74 95.13
CA LEU A 18 -35.28 9.94 94.52
C LEU A 18 -35.82 8.72 93.73
N PHE A 19 -34.93 7.97 93.06
CA PHE A 19 -35.29 6.89 92.13
C PHE A 19 -35.94 5.66 92.82
N ALA A 20 -35.47 5.29 94.01
CA ALA A 20 -35.98 4.12 94.73
C ALA A 20 -37.40 4.29 95.32
N ILE A 21 -37.85 5.54 95.53
CA ILE A 21 -39.16 5.86 96.13
C ILE A 21 -40.26 5.86 95.06
N LEU A 22 -39.96 6.34 93.85
CA LEU A 22 -40.96 6.45 92.76
C LEU A 22 -41.39 5.07 92.23
N VAL A 23 -40.43 4.18 92.00
CA VAL A 23 -40.66 2.82 91.48
C VAL A 23 -41.38 1.94 92.51
N SER A 24 -41.09 2.12 93.80
CA SER A 24 -41.74 1.37 94.89
C SER A 24 -43.21 1.78 95.12
N LEU A 25 -43.58 3.05 94.86
CA LEU A 25 -44.96 3.54 95.01
C LEU A 25 -45.85 3.14 93.83
N LEU A 26 -45.31 3.06 92.62
CA LEU A 26 -46.04 2.70 91.40
C LEU A 26 -46.35 1.19 91.30
N LEU A 27 -45.47 0.33 91.85
CA LEU A 27 -45.64 -1.13 91.82
C LEU A 27 -46.53 -1.67 92.96
N MET A 28 -46.75 -0.93 94.05
CA MET A 28 -47.67 -1.33 95.14
C MET A 28 -49.15 -0.99 94.86
N ALA A 29 -49.44 -0.15 93.86
CA ALA A 29 -50.81 0.29 93.54
C ALA A 29 -51.50 -0.55 92.44
N GLY A 30 -50.80 -1.52 91.83
CA GLY A 30 -51.39 -2.42 90.83
C GLY A 30 -51.89 -1.74 89.55
N GLN A 31 -51.32 -0.57 89.18
CA GLN A 31 -51.75 0.25 88.05
C GLN A 31 -50.74 0.30 86.88
N ALA A 32 -49.62 -0.42 86.94
CA ALA A 32 -48.66 -0.54 85.83
C ALA A 32 -48.27 -2.01 85.65
N TRP A 33 -48.29 -2.50 84.40
CA TRP A 33 -47.99 -3.90 84.04
C TRP A 33 -46.64 -4.04 83.31
N ALA A 34 -45.99 -2.93 82.97
CA ALA A 34 -44.63 -2.84 82.44
C ALA A 34 -44.04 -1.45 82.77
N VAL A 35 -42.72 -1.37 82.87
CA VAL A 35 -41.96 -0.10 82.96
C VAL A 35 -41.03 -0.09 81.74
N THR A 36 -41.15 0.92 80.89
CA THR A 36 -40.33 1.05 79.68
C THR A 36 -39.18 2.00 79.94
N PHE A 37 -37.98 1.62 79.49
CA PHE A 37 -36.78 2.44 79.54
C PHE A 37 -36.38 2.82 78.10
N ARG A 38 -36.18 4.13 77.84
CA ARG A 38 -35.59 4.65 76.59
C ARG A 38 -34.20 5.21 76.89
N ALA A 39 -33.23 4.99 75.98
CA ALA A 39 -31.86 5.47 76.09
C ALA A 39 -31.53 6.43 74.93
N GLU A 40 -30.94 7.60 75.19
CA GLU A 40 -30.51 8.56 74.13
C GLU A 40 -29.03 8.95 74.29
N ILE A 41 -28.30 9.17 73.18
CA ILE A 41 -26.87 9.50 73.15
C ILE A 41 -26.64 11.00 72.84
N SER A 42 -25.76 11.71 73.57
CA SER A 42 -25.46 13.14 73.35
C SER A 42 -24.04 13.55 73.79
N PRO A 43 -23.36 14.55 73.18
CA PRO A 43 -23.81 15.38 72.04
C PRO A 43 -23.61 14.68 70.69
N GLU A 44 -24.62 14.73 69.82
CA GLU A 44 -24.48 14.45 68.39
C GLU A 44 -23.83 15.66 67.70
N LEU A 45 -22.71 15.42 67.02
CA LEU A 45 -22.16 16.35 66.03
C LEU A 45 -22.20 15.61 64.69
N GLU A 46 -23.30 15.80 63.94
CA GLU A 46 -23.66 15.11 62.67
C GLU A 46 -23.87 13.58 62.83
N PRO A 47 -24.72 12.93 62.00
CA PRO A 47 -25.19 11.58 62.29
C PRO A 47 -24.06 10.54 62.14
N GLY A 48 -23.64 9.93 63.26
CA GLY A 48 -22.92 8.65 63.28
C GLY A 48 -21.41 8.66 63.55
N VAL A 49 -20.79 9.77 63.97
CA VAL A 49 -19.35 9.79 64.32
C VAL A 49 -19.12 10.10 65.79
N ILE A 50 -18.40 9.23 66.51
CA ILE A 50 -17.96 9.47 67.89
C ILE A 50 -16.43 9.63 67.92
N GLN A 51 -15.97 10.80 68.37
CA GLN A 51 -14.55 11.13 68.53
C GLN A 51 -13.97 10.45 69.77
N ILE A 52 -12.82 9.80 69.64
CA ILE A 52 -12.14 9.13 70.77
C ILE A 52 -11.70 10.18 71.81
N ASN A 53 -11.69 9.81 73.09
CA ASN A 53 -11.41 10.68 74.24
C ASN A 53 -12.38 11.84 74.49
N THR A 54 -13.53 11.87 73.80
CA THR A 54 -14.60 12.87 74.02
C THR A 54 -15.78 12.21 74.76
N PRO A 55 -16.33 12.81 75.83
CA PRO A 55 -17.42 12.21 76.57
C PRO A 55 -18.74 12.24 75.79
N PHE A 56 -19.43 11.11 75.71
CA PHE A 56 -20.84 11.03 75.32
C PHE A 56 -21.71 10.55 76.48
N THR A 57 -22.97 10.97 76.55
CA THR A 57 -23.90 10.62 77.62
C THR A 57 -25.01 9.69 77.15
N VAL A 58 -25.37 8.68 77.96
CA VAL A 58 -26.57 7.85 77.76
C VAL A 58 -27.66 8.30 78.75
N ASP A 59 -28.75 8.86 78.23
CA ASP A 59 -29.89 9.39 79.00
C ASP A 59 -31.04 8.38 79.09
N LEU A 60 -31.50 8.07 80.30
CA LEU A 60 -32.46 7.01 80.56
C LEU A 60 -33.83 7.56 80.97
N TYR A 61 -34.86 7.31 80.15
CA TYR A 61 -36.24 7.81 80.31
C TYR A 61 -37.17 6.71 80.81
N LEU A 62 -38.06 7.05 81.75
CA LEU A 62 -39.09 6.14 82.28
C LEU A 62 -40.47 6.53 81.73
N ASN A 63 -41.16 5.58 81.11
CA ASN A 63 -42.55 5.75 80.66
C ASN A 63 -43.48 4.71 81.31
N ASN A 64 -44.64 5.15 81.79
CA ASN A 64 -45.69 4.33 82.42
C ASN A 64 -46.99 4.26 81.58
N ASN A 65 -46.92 4.62 80.30
CA ASN A 65 -48.02 4.70 79.34
C ASN A 65 -49.06 5.82 79.59
N ASP A 66 -48.74 6.88 80.34
CA ASP A 66 -49.59 8.06 80.55
C ASP A 66 -49.30 9.24 79.59
N GLY A 67 -48.31 9.10 78.71
CA GLY A 67 -47.98 10.07 77.66
C GLY A 67 -46.99 11.17 78.07
N PHE A 68 -46.31 11.06 79.22
CA PHE A 68 -45.21 11.95 79.60
C PHE A 68 -43.93 11.19 79.92
N ASP A 69 -42.84 11.48 79.21
CA ASP A 69 -41.51 10.92 79.50
C ASP A 69 -40.81 11.74 80.60
N HIS A 70 -40.28 11.05 81.61
CA HIS A 70 -39.45 11.67 82.65
C HIS A 70 -38.02 11.13 82.58
N VAL A 71 -37.03 12.03 82.41
CA VAL A 71 -35.60 11.70 82.48
C VAL A 71 -35.27 11.22 83.90
N ALA A 72 -34.74 10.01 84.03
CA ALA A 72 -34.46 9.41 85.31
C ALA A 72 -32.95 9.40 85.66
N TYR A 73 -32.04 9.30 84.67
CA TYR A 73 -30.59 9.36 84.91
C TYR A 73 -29.77 9.55 83.62
N SER A 74 -28.56 10.11 83.70
CA SER A 74 -27.61 10.31 82.60
C SER A 74 -26.22 9.77 82.97
N TRP A 75 -25.54 9.04 82.07
CA TRP A 75 -24.19 8.48 82.31
C TRP A 75 -23.17 8.93 81.25
N PRO A 76 -22.02 9.53 81.62
CA PRO A 76 -20.94 9.81 80.67
C PRO A 76 -20.04 8.58 80.42
N LEU A 77 -19.72 8.31 79.16
CA LEU A 77 -18.85 7.24 78.65
C LEU A 77 -17.76 7.80 77.72
N TYR A 78 -16.66 7.06 77.56
CA TYR A 78 -15.51 7.42 76.71
C TYR A 78 -15.01 6.19 75.92
N PHE A 79 -14.60 6.40 74.67
CA PHE A 79 -13.66 5.51 73.97
C PHE A 79 -12.23 6.00 74.22
N PHE A 80 -11.27 5.11 74.47
CA PHE A 80 -9.90 5.45 74.87
C PHE A 80 -8.88 4.67 74.02
N SER A 81 -8.02 5.40 73.27
CA SER A 81 -6.84 4.86 72.56
C SER A 81 -5.59 5.47 73.23
N PRO A 82 -4.73 4.66 73.90
CA PRO A 82 -3.62 5.18 74.70
C PRO A 82 -2.41 5.69 73.88
N ASP A 83 -2.26 5.21 72.65
CA ASP A 83 -1.13 5.44 71.74
C ASP A 83 -1.46 6.40 70.58
N LEU A 84 -2.72 6.82 70.45
CA LEU A 84 -3.27 7.70 69.41
C LEU A 84 -3.31 7.07 68.00
N SER A 85 -3.18 5.75 67.88
CA SER A 85 -3.28 5.04 66.58
C SER A 85 -4.69 5.09 65.99
N ILE A 86 -5.72 5.33 66.81
CA ILE A 86 -7.12 5.39 66.38
C ILE A 86 -7.68 6.77 66.71
N ALA A 87 -8.18 7.49 65.69
CA ALA A 87 -8.69 8.86 65.85
C ALA A 87 -10.22 8.96 65.99
N ASN A 88 -10.98 8.14 65.24
CA ASN A 88 -12.44 8.27 65.14
C ASN A 88 -13.11 6.87 65.17
N VAL A 89 -14.34 6.79 65.68
CA VAL A 89 -15.24 5.62 65.49
C VAL A 89 -16.42 6.06 64.63
N ILE A 90 -16.58 5.46 63.45
CA ILE A 90 -17.56 5.87 62.44
C ILE A 90 -18.59 4.76 62.26
N HIS A 91 -19.88 5.10 62.35
CA HIS A 91 -20.99 4.21 62.04
C HIS A 91 -21.22 4.20 60.52
N ARG A 92 -21.13 3.03 59.86
CA ARG A 92 -21.54 2.87 58.45
C ARG A 92 -22.80 2.02 58.37
N ASN A 93 -23.77 2.48 57.58
CA ASN A 93 -24.93 1.68 57.20
C ASN A 93 -24.51 0.79 56.02
N VAL A 94 -24.45 -0.52 56.23
CA VAL A 94 -23.92 -1.45 55.24
C VAL A 94 -25.09 -2.15 54.55
N GLN A 95 -25.53 -1.61 53.42
CA GLN A 95 -26.32 -2.36 52.44
C GLN A 95 -25.41 -2.75 51.27
N GLY A 96 -25.25 -4.05 51.02
CA GLY A 96 -24.79 -4.55 49.72
C GLY A 96 -23.38 -5.14 49.60
N TYR A 97 -22.87 -5.88 50.59
CA TYR A 97 -21.63 -6.66 50.41
C TYR A 97 -21.94 -8.16 50.23
N SER A 98 -21.46 -8.76 49.12
CA SER A 98 -21.40 -10.20 48.89
C SER A 98 -20.07 -10.77 49.39
N ALA A 99 -20.07 -12.07 49.71
CA ALA A 99 -19.19 -12.69 50.70
C ALA A 99 -17.87 -13.29 50.15
N ASP A 100 -17.23 -12.69 49.15
CA ASP A 100 -16.15 -13.38 48.41
C ASP A 100 -14.72 -12.83 48.57
N SER A 101 -14.41 -12.00 49.56
CA SER A 101 -13.03 -11.47 49.68
C SER A 101 -12.57 -11.09 51.10
N ILE A 102 -12.25 -12.05 51.99
CA ILE A 102 -11.24 -11.88 53.08
C ILE A 102 -10.62 -13.25 53.49
N PRO A 103 -9.27 -13.38 53.58
CA PRO A 103 -8.58 -14.59 54.06
C PRO A 103 -8.36 -14.65 55.58
N TYR A 104 -8.06 -15.85 56.09
CA TYR A 104 -8.05 -16.27 57.49
C TYR A 104 -6.65 -16.21 58.16
N GLN A 105 -6.50 -15.58 59.34
CA GLN A 105 -5.52 -15.96 60.38
C GLN A 105 -5.99 -15.59 61.81
N ALA A 106 -5.38 -16.24 62.81
CA ALA A 106 -6.00 -16.66 64.07
C ALA A 106 -5.58 -15.87 65.33
N SER A 107 -6.37 -15.96 66.43
CA SER A 107 -5.91 -16.34 67.79
C SER A 107 -6.98 -16.07 68.87
N TYR A 108 -7.20 -17.06 69.73
CA TYR A 108 -8.11 -17.01 70.89
C TYR A 108 -7.52 -16.21 72.05
N ASN A 109 -8.28 -15.29 72.65
CA ASN A 109 -8.19 -14.92 74.07
C ASN A 109 -9.58 -14.57 74.62
N ASP A 110 -10.17 -15.56 75.30
CA ASP A 110 -11.43 -15.53 76.02
C ASP A 110 -11.26 -14.79 77.37
N SER A 111 -11.84 -13.58 77.53
CA SER A 111 -12.30 -12.96 78.80
C SER A 111 -12.72 -11.48 78.61
N SER A 112 -13.98 -11.18 78.27
CA SER A 112 -14.46 -9.77 78.22
C SER A 112 -15.82 -9.48 78.86
N ILE A 113 -16.43 -10.45 79.57
CA ILE A 113 -17.62 -10.18 80.39
C ILE A 113 -17.33 -10.44 81.86
N ILE A 114 -17.15 -9.37 82.64
CA ILE A 114 -17.19 -9.43 84.11
C ILE A 114 -18.55 -8.93 84.58
N MET A 115 -19.48 -9.85 84.86
CA MET A 115 -20.68 -9.53 85.62
C MET A 115 -20.32 -9.38 87.10
N SER A 116 -20.12 -8.15 87.57
CA SER A 116 -20.04 -7.91 89.01
C SER A 116 -21.43 -7.64 89.58
N ASN A 117 -22.11 -8.70 90.02
CA ASN A 117 -23.25 -8.56 90.93
C ASN A 117 -22.93 -9.29 92.25
N GLY A 118 -23.33 -8.71 93.39
CA GLY A 118 -23.04 -9.29 94.71
C GLY A 118 -23.92 -10.48 95.09
N PHE A 119 -24.42 -11.27 94.14
CA PHE A 119 -25.44 -12.31 94.37
C PHE A 119 -25.07 -13.66 93.73
N ASP A 120 -24.09 -14.37 94.29
CA ASP A 120 -23.64 -15.69 93.81
C ASP A 120 -24.64 -16.86 93.99
N THR A 121 -25.87 -16.63 94.45
CA THR A 121 -26.87 -17.70 94.55
C THR A 121 -28.29 -17.15 94.42
N TYR A 122 -28.87 -17.08 93.20
CA TYR A 122 -30.32 -17.20 92.93
C TYR A 122 -30.58 -17.00 91.41
N TRP A 123 -30.67 -18.09 90.65
CA TRP A 123 -30.95 -18.09 89.21
C TRP A 123 -32.43 -18.42 88.93
N ASN A 124 -33.32 -17.42 88.82
CA ASN A 124 -34.64 -17.55 88.15
C ASN A 124 -35.42 -16.21 88.02
N ILE A 125 -34.80 -15.04 88.19
CA ILE A 125 -35.47 -13.72 87.98
C ILE A 125 -35.17 -13.11 86.60
N LEU A 126 -34.27 -13.71 85.82
CA LEU A 126 -33.94 -13.27 84.47
C LEU A 126 -34.42 -14.31 83.47
N ASN A 127 -35.72 -14.30 83.19
CA ASN A 127 -36.26 -15.01 82.04
C ASN A 127 -36.59 -13.98 80.97
N GLU A 128 -35.80 -14.05 79.89
CA GLU A 128 -36.03 -13.46 78.57
C GLU A 128 -35.84 -11.93 78.46
N TRP A 129 -34.76 -11.54 77.76
CA TRP A 129 -34.59 -10.22 77.16
C TRP A 129 -35.13 -10.30 75.73
N PHE A 130 -36.05 -9.41 75.36
CA PHE A 130 -36.47 -9.23 73.97
C PHE A 130 -36.26 -7.77 73.58
N GLY A 131 -35.37 -7.52 72.62
CA GLY A 131 -35.25 -6.23 71.95
C GLY A 131 -36.05 -6.26 70.65
N PHE A 132 -36.85 -5.24 70.39
CA PHE A 132 -37.43 -5.01 69.06
C PHE A 132 -37.11 -3.57 68.66
N SER A 133 -36.41 -3.39 67.55
CA SER A 133 -36.26 -2.11 66.85
C SER A 133 -37.14 -2.15 65.61
N TRP A 134 -37.92 -1.10 65.35
CA TRP A 134 -38.83 -1.03 64.19
C TRP A 134 -38.36 -0.03 63.12
N ASP A 135 -37.22 0.62 63.33
CA ASP A 135 -36.67 1.64 62.45
C ASP A 135 -35.14 1.55 62.25
N GLY A 136 -34.49 0.52 62.79
CA GLY A 136 -33.13 0.18 62.38
C GLY A 136 -32.08 1.21 62.80
N VAL A 137 -32.26 1.84 63.98
CA VAL A 137 -31.14 2.38 64.78
C VAL A 137 -30.95 1.53 66.08
N LEU A 138 -29.73 1.46 66.68
CA LEU A 138 -29.37 0.81 67.98
C LEU A 138 -30.56 0.88 68.92
N PRO A 139 -31.04 -0.21 69.56
CA PRO A 139 -32.42 -0.29 70.06
C PRO A 139 -32.81 0.94 70.90
N ASP A 140 -33.59 1.85 70.29
CA ASP A 140 -34.11 3.09 70.89
C ASP A 140 -35.02 2.83 72.11
N SER A 141 -35.34 1.56 72.38
CA SER A 141 -35.99 1.12 73.61
C SER A 141 -35.49 -0.25 74.04
N ILE A 142 -35.08 -0.38 75.31
CA ILE A 142 -34.86 -1.68 75.95
C ILE A 142 -36.08 -1.94 76.84
N ASN A 143 -36.93 -2.88 76.44
CA ASN A 143 -38.09 -3.29 77.21
C ASN A 143 -37.73 -4.44 78.16
N HIS A 144 -38.00 -4.24 79.46
CA HIS A 144 -37.83 -5.28 80.47
C HIS A 144 -39.16 -5.54 81.19
N THR A 145 -39.67 -6.77 81.08
CA THR A 145 -40.91 -7.18 81.74
C THR A 145 -40.59 -8.08 82.93
N VAL A 146 -40.80 -7.58 84.16
CA VAL A 146 -40.62 -8.41 85.36
C VAL A 146 -41.86 -9.29 85.56
N LEU A 147 -41.82 -10.54 85.13
CA LEU A 147 -42.86 -11.51 85.42
C LEU A 147 -42.61 -12.14 86.81
N SER A 148 -43.36 -11.67 87.81
CA SER A 148 -43.42 -12.18 89.19
C SER A 148 -42.21 -11.87 90.10
N THR A 149 -42.44 -11.11 91.17
CA THR A 149 -41.48 -10.84 92.25
C THR A 149 -41.90 -11.51 93.56
N THR A 150 -41.75 -12.82 93.67
CA THR A 150 -41.74 -13.48 94.99
C THR A 150 -40.29 -13.68 95.43
N GLY A 151 -39.71 -12.69 96.12
CA GLY A 151 -38.44 -12.91 96.82
C GLY A 151 -37.45 -11.75 96.98
N TRP A 152 -37.84 -10.48 96.90
CA TRP A 152 -36.89 -9.37 97.15
C TRP A 152 -36.88 -8.92 98.63
N PRO A 153 -35.73 -8.95 99.35
CA PRO A 153 -35.62 -8.46 100.72
C PRO A 153 -35.46 -6.93 100.76
N SER A 154 -36.12 -6.29 101.72
CA SER A 154 -36.02 -4.84 101.95
C SER A 154 -34.68 -4.47 102.62
N GLY A 155 -33.89 -3.58 102.01
CA GLY A 155 -32.85 -2.82 102.73
C GLY A 155 -31.42 -2.82 102.18
N LEU A 156 -31.17 -3.17 100.92
CA LEU A 156 -29.85 -3.00 100.29
C LEU A 156 -29.85 -1.74 99.41
N GLY A 157 -29.04 -0.75 99.79
CA GLY A 157 -28.87 0.52 99.08
C GLY A 157 -27.73 0.46 98.06
N GLU A 158 -27.77 -0.48 97.13
CA GLU A 158 -26.75 -0.66 96.08
C GLU A 158 -27.42 -0.81 94.71
N GLN A 159 -26.86 -0.09 93.73
CA GLN A 159 -27.33 -0.04 92.34
C GLN A 159 -26.76 -1.22 91.55
N LEU A 160 -27.56 -1.76 90.63
CA LEU A 160 -27.07 -2.63 89.56
C LEU A 160 -26.42 -1.72 88.50
N PHE A 161 -25.17 -1.98 88.13
CA PHE A 161 -24.55 -1.36 86.96
C PHE A 161 -24.15 -2.49 86.01
N VAL A 162 -24.33 -2.25 84.71
CA VAL A 162 -23.79 -3.12 83.65
C VAL A 162 -22.66 -2.32 83.02
N GLN A 163 -21.44 -2.82 83.12
CA GLN A 163 -20.25 -2.23 82.48
C GLN A 163 -19.80 -3.19 81.38
N PHE A 164 -19.69 -2.68 80.16
CA PHE A 164 -19.03 -3.38 79.05
C PHE A 164 -17.61 -2.83 78.95
N ALA A 165 -16.62 -3.71 78.95
CA ALA A 165 -15.22 -3.37 78.71
C ALA A 165 -14.72 -4.28 77.59
N PHE A 166 -14.33 -3.68 76.47
CA PHE A 166 -13.65 -4.37 75.38
C PHE A 166 -12.40 -3.58 74.99
N GLN A 167 -11.37 -4.31 74.59
CA GLN A 167 -10.08 -3.80 74.12
C GLN A 167 -10.01 -4.10 72.62
N ILE A 168 -9.64 -3.10 71.82
CA ILE A 168 -9.43 -3.24 70.37
C ILE A 168 -7.93 -3.17 70.18
N ASP A 169 -7.31 -4.30 69.83
CA ASP A 169 -5.86 -4.43 69.75
C ASP A 169 -5.34 -4.33 68.30
N GLU A 170 -6.22 -4.44 67.29
CA GLU A 170 -5.91 -4.41 65.86
C GLU A 170 -7.01 -3.62 65.09
N PRO A 171 -6.71 -3.00 63.94
CA PRO A 171 -7.74 -2.49 63.02
C PRO A 171 -8.65 -3.62 62.51
N GLY A 172 -9.93 -3.32 62.24
CA GLY A 172 -10.91 -4.30 61.82
C GLY A 172 -12.36 -3.83 61.90
N ILE A 173 -13.31 -4.73 61.64
CA ILE A 173 -14.75 -4.46 61.69
C ILE A 173 -15.37 -5.22 62.86
N PHE A 174 -16.19 -4.57 63.68
CA PHE A 174 -17.05 -5.26 64.64
C PHE A 174 -18.52 -4.93 64.40
N CYS A 175 -19.41 -5.91 64.56
CA CYS A 175 -20.85 -5.78 64.30
C CYS A 175 -21.69 -6.30 65.47
N ILE A 176 -22.95 -5.86 65.58
CA ILE A 176 -23.90 -6.36 66.59
C ILE A 176 -25.10 -7.00 65.86
N ASP A 177 -25.37 -8.27 66.14
CA ASP A 177 -26.45 -9.05 65.51
C ASP A 177 -27.81 -8.88 66.24
N SER A 178 -28.92 -9.01 65.50
CA SER A 178 -30.27 -9.10 66.03
C SER A 178 -30.92 -10.43 65.60
N LEU A 179 -30.89 -11.45 66.46
CA LEU A 179 -31.43 -12.76 66.12
C LEU A 179 -32.94 -12.88 66.35
N ASP A 180 -33.65 -13.40 65.36
CA ASP A 180 -34.96 -14.05 65.50
C ASP A 180 -34.81 -15.55 65.17
N HIS A 181 -34.51 -16.39 66.18
CA HIS A 181 -34.79 -17.83 66.06
C HIS A 181 -35.04 -18.52 67.42
N PRO A 182 -36.02 -19.44 67.56
CA PRO A 182 -36.61 -19.77 68.87
C PRO A 182 -35.92 -20.86 69.71
N ASN A 183 -34.70 -21.33 69.44
CA ASN A 183 -34.20 -22.57 70.07
C ASN A 183 -32.69 -22.69 70.38
N ASN A 184 -31.88 -21.63 70.38
CA ASN A 184 -30.51 -21.70 70.90
C ASN A 184 -30.35 -20.82 72.15
N LEU A 185 -29.87 -21.41 73.24
CA LEU A 185 -29.80 -20.81 74.57
C LEU A 185 -28.41 -20.24 74.92
N TYR A 186 -27.47 -20.23 73.98
CA TYR A 186 -26.14 -19.62 74.13
C TYR A 186 -25.67 -19.11 72.77
N ASP A 187 -25.92 -17.83 72.52
CA ASP A 187 -25.27 -17.08 71.45
C ASP A 187 -24.87 -15.70 72.01
N TRP A 188 -23.67 -15.23 71.71
CA TRP A 188 -23.07 -14.06 72.36
C TRP A 188 -23.36 -12.77 71.58
N LEU A 189 -23.37 -11.62 72.27
CA LEU A 189 -23.71 -10.31 71.70
C LEU A 189 -22.70 -9.81 70.63
N PHE A 190 -21.56 -10.49 70.49
CA PHE A 190 -20.48 -10.16 69.57
C PHE A 190 -19.90 -11.48 69.01
N ASP A 191 -20.22 -11.81 67.76
CA ASP A 191 -19.63 -12.97 67.05
C ASP A 191 -19.19 -12.52 65.65
N PRO A 192 -18.09 -13.06 65.07
CA PRO A 192 -17.73 -12.80 63.70
C PRO A 192 -18.72 -13.50 62.75
N PRO A 193 -19.04 -12.93 61.57
CA PRO A 193 -19.92 -13.58 60.61
C PRO A 193 -19.27 -14.88 60.08
N GLY A 194 -19.87 -16.03 60.38
CA GLY A 194 -19.43 -17.34 59.88
C GLY A 194 -20.01 -17.69 58.51
N SER A 195 -19.23 -18.36 57.67
CA SER A 195 -19.48 -18.62 56.24
C SER A 195 -20.67 -19.52 55.86
N ASN A 196 -21.55 -19.89 56.79
CA ASN A 196 -22.69 -20.80 56.49
C ASN A 196 -24.08 -20.25 56.84
N TYR A 197 -24.21 -19.01 57.32
CA TYR A 197 -25.51 -18.40 57.58
C TYR A 197 -25.49 -16.90 57.22
N PRO A 198 -26.49 -16.37 56.49
CA PRO A 198 -26.51 -14.96 56.11
C PRO A 198 -26.69 -14.09 57.36
N PHE A 199 -25.70 -13.22 57.61
CA PHE A 199 -25.75 -12.18 58.64
C PHE A 199 -26.92 -11.23 58.35
N ASN A 200 -27.76 -10.97 59.35
CA ASN A 200 -28.99 -10.18 59.19
C ASN A 200 -29.19 -9.16 60.33
N GLY A 201 -28.07 -8.69 60.91
CA GLY A 201 -28.04 -7.60 61.90
C GLY A 201 -27.72 -6.25 61.24
N PRO A 202 -28.19 -5.09 61.77
CA PRO A 202 -28.18 -3.86 60.99
C PRO A 202 -26.88 -3.03 61.07
N TYR A 203 -25.91 -3.35 61.95
CA TYR A 203 -24.84 -2.39 62.31
C TYR A 203 -23.44 -2.95 62.49
N CYS A 204 -22.51 -2.35 61.76
CA CYS A 204 -21.07 -2.60 61.79
C CYS A 204 -20.27 -1.30 61.92
N TRP A 205 -19.13 -1.33 62.61
CA TRP A 205 -18.20 -0.22 62.76
C TRP A 205 -16.81 -0.63 62.24
N VAL A 206 -16.15 0.26 61.48
CA VAL A 206 -14.81 0.03 60.89
C VAL A 206 -13.75 0.80 61.68
N VAL A 207 -12.66 0.12 62.02
CA VAL A 207 -11.43 0.64 62.63
C VAL A 207 -10.32 0.43 61.61
N GLY A 208 -9.71 1.48 61.06
CA GLY A 208 -8.70 1.36 59.98
C GLY A 208 -7.44 2.19 60.24
N CYS A 209 -6.33 1.79 59.58
CA CYS A 209 -5.07 2.54 59.50
C CYS A 209 -5.18 3.71 58.50
N VAL A 210 -4.30 4.70 58.61
CA VAL A 210 -4.32 5.90 57.76
C VAL A 210 -3.46 5.66 56.52
N ASN A 211 -4.06 5.72 55.32
CA ASN A 211 -3.39 5.66 54.01
C ASN A 211 -2.56 4.39 53.72
N ASP A 212 -2.91 3.28 54.37
CA ASP A 212 -2.30 1.95 54.27
C ASP A 212 -3.46 0.94 54.37
N LEU A 213 -3.80 0.31 53.24
CA LEU A 213 -5.02 -0.45 53.00
C LEU A 213 -4.95 -1.86 53.61
N ASP A 214 -3.78 -2.47 53.63
CA ASP A 214 -3.55 -3.83 54.13
C ASP A 214 -2.72 -3.89 55.42
N CYS A 215 -2.29 -2.73 55.92
CA CYS A 215 -1.66 -2.50 57.22
C CYS A 215 -0.28 -3.15 57.37
N ASP A 216 0.48 -3.23 56.28
CA ASP A 216 1.78 -3.89 56.26
C ASP A 216 2.96 -2.96 56.64
N GLY A 217 2.69 -1.65 56.73
CA GLY A 217 3.64 -0.61 57.10
C GLY A 217 4.15 0.25 55.93
N ILE A 218 3.71 -0.03 54.70
CA ILE A 218 3.95 0.76 53.50
C ILE A 218 2.68 1.55 53.15
N THR A 219 2.82 2.78 52.65
CA THR A 219 1.64 3.58 52.30
C THR A 219 1.10 3.15 50.94
N ASN A 220 -0.21 3.23 50.69
CA ASN A 220 -0.83 2.82 49.40
C ASN A 220 -0.19 3.41 48.14
N THR A 221 0.53 4.53 48.27
CA THR A 221 1.22 5.22 47.18
C THR A 221 2.65 4.74 46.96
N GLU A 222 3.20 4.01 47.92
CA GLU A 222 4.56 3.46 47.95
C GLU A 222 4.53 1.92 47.96
N ASP A 223 3.34 1.33 47.90
CA ASP A 223 3.07 -0.10 48.06
C ASP A 223 2.79 -0.73 46.70
N ASN A 224 3.66 -1.65 46.25
CA ASN A 224 3.51 -2.41 45.01
C ASN A 224 2.50 -3.58 45.12
N CYS A 225 1.95 -3.84 46.32
CA CYS A 225 0.76 -4.66 46.51
C CYS A 225 -0.25 -3.99 47.46
N PRO A 226 -0.94 -2.90 47.06
CA PRO A 226 -1.79 -2.06 47.93
C PRO A 226 -2.94 -2.76 48.68
N ASN A 227 -3.20 -4.03 48.39
CA ASN A 227 -4.27 -4.80 48.99
C ASN A 227 -3.78 -6.13 49.60
N LEU A 228 -2.47 -6.43 49.51
CA LEU A 228 -1.89 -7.68 49.97
C LEU A 228 -0.53 -7.45 50.64
N ALA A 229 -0.55 -7.54 51.97
CA ALA A 229 0.58 -7.19 52.82
C ALA A 229 1.89 -7.84 52.37
N ASN A 230 2.83 -7.01 51.89
CA ASN A 230 4.18 -7.38 51.50
C ASN A 230 5.20 -6.34 51.99
N PRO A 231 5.52 -6.32 53.30
CA PRO A 231 6.41 -5.31 53.86
C PRO A 231 7.83 -5.29 53.27
N GLY A 232 8.20 -6.32 52.51
CA GLY A 232 9.47 -6.45 51.81
C GLY A 232 9.51 -5.79 50.42
N GLN A 233 8.33 -5.50 49.83
CA GLN A 233 8.17 -4.84 48.52
C GLN A 233 9.03 -5.50 47.43
N GLU A 234 9.18 -6.82 47.49
CA GLU A 234 9.85 -7.59 46.44
C GLU A 234 9.09 -7.43 45.11
N ASP A 235 9.85 -7.18 44.05
CA ASP A 235 9.41 -6.85 42.68
C ASP A 235 10.49 -7.44 41.75
N GLY A 236 10.25 -8.67 41.32
CA GLY A 236 11.21 -9.54 40.66
C GLY A 236 11.60 -9.05 39.26
N ASP A 237 10.65 -8.46 38.54
CA ASP A 237 10.77 -8.03 37.14
C ASP A 237 10.72 -6.51 36.95
N GLY A 238 10.31 -5.75 37.96
CA GLY A 238 10.39 -4.28 37.97
C GLY A 238 9.18 -3.58 37.37
N ASP A 239 8.03 -4.25 37.23
CA ASP A 239 6.79 -3.65 36.68
C ASP A 239 6.00 -2.80 37.69
N ASN A 240 6.45 -2.77 38.96
CA ASN A 240 5.83 -2.11 40.11
C ASN A 240 4.56 -2.80 40.64
N LEU A 241 4.32 -4.06 40.27
CA LEU A 241 3.51 -5.04 41.01
C LEU A 241 4.45 -5.88 41.88
N GLY A 242 4.08 -6.13 43.13
CA GLY A 242 4.92 -6.96 44.00
C GLY A 242 4.74 -8.44 43.73
N ASP A 243 5.80 -9.24 43.91
CA ASP A 243 5.86 -10.69 43.64
C ASP A 243 4.67 -11.50 44.20
N VAL A 244 4.05 -11.00 45.27
CA VAL A 244 2.97 -11.69 45.98
C VAL A 244 1.58 -11.40 45.42
N CYS A 245 1.41 -10.28 44.72
CA CYS A 245 0.17 -9.88 44.06
C CYS A 245 0.27 -9.91 42.54
N ASP A 246 1.46 -10.18 42.03
CA ASP A 246 1.74 -10.45 40.63
C ASP A 246 1.49 -11.92 40.28
N SER A 247 0.81 -12.16 39.17
CA SER A 247 0.57 -13.49 38.61
C SER A 247 1.75 -13.98 37.78
N CYS A 248 2.58 -13.07 37.30
CA CYS A 248 3.78 -13.26 36.49
C CYS A 248 5.01 -12.61 37.14
N PRO A 249 5.39 -12.99 38.38
CA PRO A 249 6.35 -12.28 39.24
C PRO A 249 7.82 -12.30 38.78
N ASN A 250 8.09 -12.74 37.54
CA ASN A 250 9.42 -12.65 36.92
C ASN A 250 9.33 -12.13 35.49
N ASP A 251 8.18 -11.58 35.10
CA ASP A 251 7.87 -11.10 33.78
C ASP A 251 6.99 -9.84 33.83
N ALA A 252 7.65 -8.70 33.61
CA ALA A 252 7.02 -7.39 33.67
C ALA A 252 5.93 -7.17 32.61
N ALA A 253 5.93 -7.94 31.52
CA ALA A 253 4.93 -7.85 30.47
C ALA A 253 3.60 -8.51 30.88
N ASN A 254 3.63 -9.39 31.90
CA ASN A 254 2.48 -10.14 32.38
C ASN A 254 1.78 -10.97 31.27
N ASP A 255 0.61 -11.52 31.60
CA ASP A 255 -0.32 -12.14 30.63
C ASP A 255 -1.00 -11.02 29.81
N ALA A 256 -0.33 -10.57 28.75
CA ALA A 256 -0.71 -9.39 27.98
C ALA A 256 -2.02 -9.60 27.18
N ASP A 257 -2.23 -10.81 26.67
CA ASP A 257 -3.38 -11.16 25.83
C ASP A 257 -4.55 -11.84 26.59
N GLY A 258 -4.32 -12.25 27.84
CA GLY A 258 -5.31 -12.81 28.77
C GLY A 258 -5.58 -14.30 28.55
N ASP A 259 -4.68 -15.04 27.92
CA ASP A 259 -4.84 -16.47 27.62
C ASP A 259 -4.51 -17.41 28.80
N GLY A 260 -3.84 -16.86 29.82
CA GLY A 260 -3.47 -17.53 31.06
C GLY A 260 -2.01 -17.96 31.15
N PHE A 261 -1.17 -17.62 30.18
CA PHE A 261 0.28 -17.75 30.22
C PHE A 261 0.95 -16.38 30.38
N CYS A 262 2.15 -16.35 30.98
CA CYS A 262 2.93 -15.11 31.11
C CYS A 262 3.76 -14.95 29.83
N ALA A 263 3.95 -13.71 29.35
CA ALA A 263 4.66 -13.42 28.10
C ALA A 263 6.05 -14.05 28.00
N ASP A 264 6.75 -14.30 29.12
CA ASP A 264 8.05 -14.99 29.14
C ASP A 264 8.02 -16.49 28.83
N ILE A 265 6.84 -17.11 28.91
CA ILE A 265 6.61 -18.55 28.62
C ILE A 265 5.54 -18.79 27.56
N ASP A 266 4.87 -17.74 27.12
CA ASP A 266 3.86 -17.75 26.07
C ASP A 266 4.55 -17.79 24.71
N ASN A 267 4.19 -18.75 23.87
CA ASN A 267 4.72 -18.83 22.50
C ASN A 267 4.00 -17.89 21.51
N CYS A 268 2.95 -17.18 21.94
CA CYS A 268 2.38 -16.02 21.27
C CYS A 268 1.99 -14.91 22.26
N PRO A 269 2.96 -14.20 22.87
CA PRO A 269 2.72 -13.27 23.98
C PRO A 269 1.66 -12.17 23.77
N ASP A 270 1.39 -11.81 22.52
CA ASP A 270 0.43 -10.77 22.13
C ASP A 270 -0.85 -11.31 21.49
N ILE A 271 -0.96 -12.63 21.24
CA ILE A 271 -2.06 -13.25 20.48
C ILE A 271 -2.64 -14.45 21.24
N PHE A 272 -3.85 -14.25 21.77
CA PHE A 272 -4.58 -15.24 22.59
C PHE A 272 -4.57 -16.66 21.99
N ASN A 273 -3.74 -17.54 22.55
CA ASN A 273 -3.56 -18.93 22.11
C ASN A 273 -3.45 -19.91 23.31
N PRO A 274 -4.52 -20.09 24.10
CA PRO A 274 -4.48 -20.83 25.38
C PRO A 274 -4.16 -22.33 25.26
N ASP A 275 -4.03 -22.87 24.05
CA ASP A 275 -3.56 -24.22 23.78
C ASP A 275 -2.05 -24.31 23.46
N GLN A 276 -1.37 -23.18 23.23
CA GLN A 276 0.07 -23.05 23.07
C GLN A 276 0.61 -24.08 22.06
N THR A 277 -0.11 -24.26 20.94
CA THR A 277 0.28 -25.17 19.86
C THR A 277 1.42 -24.57 19.06
N ASP A 278 2.40 -25.40 18.75
CA ASP A 278 3.64 -25.11 18.03
C ASP A 278 3.99 -26.43 17.31
N ASP A 279 3.59 -26.53 16.04
CA ASP A 279 3.60 -27.78 15.27
C ASP A 279 5.00 -28.11 14.71
N ASP A 280 5.80 -27.10 14.41
CA ASP A 280 7.14 -27.16 13.82
C ASP A 280 8.28 -27.02 14.87
N THR A 281 7.93 -26.64 16.10
CA THR A 281 8.75 -26.63 17.32
C THR A 281 9.85 -25.57 17.35
N ASP A 282 9.57 -24.41 16.78
CA ASP A 282 10.51 -23.30 16.65
C ASP A 282 10.48 -22.30 17.82
N GLY A 283 9.42 -22.36 18.63
CA GLY A 283 9.20 -21.52 19.81
C GLY A 283 8.18 -20.41 19.61
N ILE A 284 7.65 -20.25 18.40
CA ILE A 284 6.52 -19.39 18.04
C ILE A 284 5.28 -20.27 17.94
N GLY A 285 4.13 -19.79 18.42
CA GLY A 285 2.89 -20.57 18.37
C GLY A 285 2.20 -20.44 17.02
N ASN A 286 1.51 -21.49 16.58
CA ASN A 286 0.75 -21.52 15.31
C ASN A 286 -0.22 -20.33 15.11
N ALA A 287 -0.61 -19.62 16.19
CA ALA A 287 -1.51 -18.48 16.14
C ALA A 287 -0.81 -17.17 15.70
N CYS A 288 0.50 -17.09 15.89
CA CYS A 288 1.35 -15.93 15.60
C CYS A 288 2.52 -16.29 14.66
N ASP A 289 2.55 -17.52 14.16
CA ASP A 289 3.58 -18.04 13.27
C ASP A 289 3.20 -17.79 11.80
N ASN A 290 4.03 -17.03 11.08
CA ASN A 290 3.89 -16.76 9.64
C ASN A 290 4.35 -17.94 8.76
N CYS A 291 4.92 -19.00 9.34
CA CYS A 291 5.20 -20.29 8.70
C CYS A 291 4.87 -21.49 9.60
N GLY A 292 3.60 -21.65 9.98
CA GLY A 292 3.12 -22.67 10.94
C GLY A 292 3.47 -24.16 10.76
N ASP A 293 4.16 -24.57 9.69
CA ASP A 293 4.66 -25.94 9.48
C ASP A 293 6.21 -26.00 9.32
N ASP A 294 6.90 -24.86 9.23
CA ASP A 294 8.31 -24.73 8.86
C ASP A 294 9.10 -23.87 9.85
N PHE A 295 10.07 -24.49 10.53
CA PHE A 295 10.91 -23.88 11.58
C PHE A 295 11.51 -22.51 11.19
N ASN A 296 10.97 -21.42 11.74
CA ASN A 296 11.42 -20.03 11.52
C ASN A 296 11.29 -19.12 12.77
N PRO A 297 12.15 -19.32 13.79
CA PRO A 297 12.04 -18.59 15.06
C PRO A 297 12.21 -17.07 14.96
N ASP A 298 12.75 -16.55 13.86
CA ASP A 298 12.95 -15.13 13.59
C ASP A 298 11.75 -14.46 12.93
N GLN A 299 10.79 -15.24 12.41
CA GLN A 299 9.56 -14.76 11.78
C GLN A 299 9.83 -13.70 10.71
N ALA A 300 10.94 -13.88 9.97
CA ALA A 300 11.29 -13.01 8.87
C ALA A 300 10.20 -13.04 7.78
N ASP A 301 9.82 -11.85 7.33
CA ASP A 301 8.78 -11.57 6.35
C ASP A 301 9.22 -10.30 5.62
N SER A 302 9.94 -10.48 4.51
CA SER A 302 10.63 -9.40 3.81
C SER A 302 9.66 -8.47 3.08
N ASP A 303 8.47 -8.96 2.68
CA ASP A 303 7.46 -8.19 1.94
C ASP A 303 6.21 -7.80 2.75
N ASN A 304 6.09 -8.29 3.98
CA ASN A 304 5.02 -8.04 4.94
C ASN A 304 3.63 -8.55 4.53
N ASP A 305 3.56 -9.68 3.83
CA ASP A 305 2.29 -10.27 3.39
C ASP A 305 1.69 -11.31 4.36
N ASN A 306 2.39 -11.61 5.47
CA ASN A 306 2.13 -12.62 6.50
C ASN A 306 2.44 -14.09 6.13
N ALA A 307 3.15 -14.35 5.03
CA ALA A 307 3.89 -15.58 4.79
C ALA A 307 5.37 -15.33 5.10
N GLY A 308 5.98 -16.16 5.94
CA GLY A 308 7.40 -15.96 6.26
C GLY A 308 8.32 -16.40 5.12
N ASP A 309 9.49 -15.78 5.00
CA ASP A 309 10.44 -15.97 3.88
C ASP A 309 10.78 -17.44 3.57
N ILE A 310 10.72 -18.33 4.58
CA ILE A 310 11.04 -19.75 4.42
C ILE A 310 9.93 -20.56 3.75
N CYS A 311 8.68 -20.14 3.92
CA CYS A 311 7.49 -20.80 3.38
C CYS A 311 6.81 -19.98 2.28
N ASP A 312 7.32 -18.77 2.03
CA ASP A 312 6.90 -17.90 0.96
C ASP A 312 7.51 -18.31 -0.39
N ASN A 313 6.66 -18.54 -1.39
CA ASN A 313 7.08 -18.80 -2.76
C ASN A 313 7.33 -17.52 -3.57
N CYS A 314 7.16 -16.34 -2.97
CA CYS A 314 7.56 -15.01 -3.44
C CYS A 314 8.10 -14.10 -2.30
N PRO A 315 9.25 -14.41 -1.68
CA PRO A 315 9.74 -13.71 -0.47
C PRO A 315 9.88 -12.18 -0.54
N ASP A 316 9.99 -11.64 -1.75
CA ASP A 316 10.17 -10.20 -2.01
C ASP A 316 8.90 -9.57 -2.65
N SER A 317 7.76 -10.27 -2.71
CA SER A 317 6.59 -9.84 -3.48
C SER A 317 5.26 -10.38 -2.94
N THR A 318 4.49 -9.49 -2.32
CA THR A 318 3.31 -9.86 -1.52
C THR A 318 2.33 -10.77 -2.27
N ASN A 319 2.06 -11.94 -1.72
CA ASN A 319 1.14 -12.94 -2.28
C ASN A 319 0.56 -13.87 -1.20
N THR A 320 -0.24 -13.33 -0.27
CA THR A 320 -0.74 -14.03 0.93
C THR A 320 -1.47 -15.36 0.66
N ASP A 321 -1.92 -15.65 -0.57
CA ASP A 321 -2.55 -16.93 -0.94
C ASP A 321 -1.58 -18.02 -1.43
N GLN A 322 -0.29 -17.69 -1.60
CA GLN A 322 0.82 -18.59 -1.90
C GLN A 322 0.50 -19.51 -3.09
N VAL A 323 -0.16 -18.95 -4.10
CA VAL A 323 -0.58 -19.68 -5.29
C VAL A 323 0.61 -19.88 -6.21
N ASP A 324 0.82 -21.13 -6.60
CA ASP A 324 1.76 -21.58 -7.64
C ASP A 324 0.95 -22.45 -8.62
N THR A 325 0.59 -21.87 -9.76
CA THR A 325 -0.33 -22.46 -10.73
C THR A 325 0.32 -23.61 -11.52
N ASP A 326 1.61 -23.54 -11.81
CA ASP A 326 2.30 -24.50 -12.67
C ASP A 326 3.19 -25.52 -11.91
N GLY A 327 3.41 -25.28 -10.62
CA GLY A 327 4.11 -26.14 -9.69
C GLY A 327 5.63 -26.04 -9.79
N ASP A 328 6.17 -24.90 -10.22
CA ASP A 328 7.60 -24.71 -10.41
C ASP A 328 8.36 -24.19 -9.19
N THR A 329 7.65 -23.97 -8.08
CA THR A 329 8.11 -23.46 -6.77
C THR A 329 8.21 -21.94 -6.65
N LEU A 330 7.93 -21.20 -7.71
CA LEU A 330 7.76 -19.75 -7.67
C LEU A 330 6.26 -19.41 -7.63
N GLY A 331 5.86 -18.40 -6.88
CA GLY A 331 4.46 -18.00 -6.81
C GLY A 331 4.02 -17.17 -8.02
N ASP A 332 2.73 -17.23 -8.37
CA ASP A 332 2.12 -16.52 -9.50
C ASP A 332 2.38 -14.99 -9.46
N ALA A 333 2.68 -14.42 -8.30
CA ALA A 333 2.93 -12.99 -8.10
C ALA A 333 4.33 -12.53 -8.53
N CYS A 334 5.33 -13.42 -8.43
CA CYS A 334 6.72 -13.16 -8.78
C CYS A 334 7.19 -13.99 -9.98
N ASP A 335 6.29 -14.76 -10.59
CA ASP A 335 6.55 -15.56 -11.78
C ASP A 335 6.20 -14.79 -13.07
N ASN A 336 7.18 -14.62 -13.95
CA ASN A 336 7.01 -14.02 -15.26
C ASN A 336 6.40 -14.97 -16.31
N CYS A 337 6.13 -16.23 -15.96
CA CYS A 337 5.28 -17.16 -16.70
C CYS A 337 4.38 -18.03 -15.79
N PRO A 338 3.37 -17.47 -15.09
CA PRO A 338 2.56 -18.18 -14.08
C PRO A 338 1.84 -19.47 -14.53
N GLY A 339 1.78 -19.74 -15.84
CA GLY A 339 1.14 -20.92 -16.40
C GLY A 339 2.10 -21.97 -16.96
N GLU A 340 3.41 -21.70 -16.99
CA GLU A 340 4.40 -22.49 -17.74
C GLU A 340 5.73 -22.60 -16.98
N TYR A 341 5.94 -23.75 -16.33
CA TYR A 341 7.12 -24.08 -15.51
C TYR A 341 8.45 -23.47 -16.00
N ASN A 342 9.01 -22.52 -15.25
CA ASN A 342 10.19 -21.72 -15.64
C ASN A 342 10.98 -21.10 -14.45
N ILE A 343 11.38 -21.90 -13.47
CA ILE A 343 12.21 -21.50 -12.30
C ILE A 343 13.41 -20.55 -12.52
N ASP A 344 13.95 -20.42 -13.74
CA ASP A 344 15.07 -19.51 -14.02
C ASP A 344 14.65 -18.07 -14.39
N GLN A 345 13.35 -17.84 -14.58
CA GLN A 345 12.74 -16.52 -14.81
C GLN A 345 13.43 -15.72 -15.92
N THR A 346 13.98 -16.40 -16.92
CA THR A 346 14.71 -15.74 -18.01
C THR A 346 13.76 -14.85 -18.80
N ASP A 347 14.10 -13.57 -18.89
CA ASP A 347 13.41 -12.55 -19.69
C ASP A 347 14.45 -11.82 -20.55
N SER A 348 14.44 -12.13 -21.84
CA SER A 348 15.44 -11.65 -22.81
C SER A 348 15.23 -10.19 -23.24
N ASP A 349 14.01 -9.66 -23.14
CA ASP A 349 13.68 -8.32 -23.62
C ASP A 349 13.16 -7.36 -22.56
N THR A 350 13.09 -7.82 -21.32
CA THR A 350 12.84 -7.06 -20.08
C THR A 350 11.44 -6.46 -20.01
N ASP A 351 10.45 -7.18 -20.51
CA ASP A 351 9.05 -6.77 -20.50
C ASP A 351 8.19 -7.43 -19.40
N TYR A 352 8.82 -8.25 -18.55
CA TYR A 352 8.19 -9.02 -17.48
C TYR A 352 7.36 -10.24 -17.95
N VAL A 353 7.50 -10.66 -19.21
CA VAL A 353 7.03 -11.95 -19.70
C VAL A 353 8.24 -12.85 -19.96
N GLY A 354 8.28 -14.02 -19.33
CA GLY A 354 9.42 -14.92 -19.46
C GLY A 354 9.53 -15.54 -20.86
N ASP A 355 10.77 -15.85 -21.27
CA ASP A 355 11.13 -16.43 -22.57
C ASP A 355 10.30 -17.67 -22.97
N VAL A 356 9.81 -18.42 -21.98
CA VAL A 356 9.05 -19.67 -22.19
C VAL A 356 7.60 -19.40 -22.60
N CYS A 357 7.02 -18.29 -22.14
CA CYS A 357 5.64 -17.89 -22.43
C CYS A 357 5.55 -16.66 -23.34
N ASP A 358 6.68 -16.07 -23.70
CA ASP A 358 6.76 -14.93 -24.60
C ASP A 358 6.70 -15.34 -26.09
N ASN A 359 5.68 -14.86 -26.79
CA ASN A 359 5.50 -15.04 -28.23
C ASN A 359 6.28 -14.01 -29.08
N CYS A 360 7.05 -13.11 -28.46
CA CYS A 360 7.94 -12.14 -29.09
C CYS A 360 9.29 -11.94 -28.38
N LEU A 361 9.97 -13.01 -27.97
CA LEU A 361 11.29 -13.15 -27.29
C LEU A 361 12.34 -11.99 -27.26
N ASN A 362 12.36 -11.07 -28.23
CA ASN A 362 13.32 -9.98 -28.31
C ASN A 362 12.66 -8.59 -28.50
N ILE A 363 11.34 -8.50 -28.38
CA ILE A 363 10.52 -7.32 -28.61
C ILE A 363 9.44 -7.23 -27.51
N PRO A 364 9.58 -6.29 -26.56
CA PRO A 364 8.66 -6.13 -25.45
C PRO A 364 7.19 -6.06 -25.88
N ASN A 365 6.37 -6.96 -25.34
CA ASN A 365 4.96 -7.12 -25.67
C ASN A 365 4.12 -7.77 -24.54
N THR A 366 4.15 -7.18 -23.35
CA THR A 366 3.46 -7.61 -22.10
C THR A 366 2.03 -8.17 -22.20
N THR A 367 1.28 -7.86 -23.25
CA THR A 367 -0.09 -8.36 -23.49
C THR A 367 -0.16 -9.70 -24.21
N GLN A 368 0.94 -10.15 -24.82
CA GLN A 368 1.06 -11.43 -25.52
C GLN A 368 -0.05 -11.66 -26.56
N VAL A 369 -0.55 -10.59 -27.18
CA VAL A 369 -1.62 -10.67 -28.19
C VAL A 369 -1.09 -11.37 -29.44
N ASN A 370 -1.86 -12.34 -29.92
CA ASN A 370 -1.61 -13.05 -31.16
C ASN A 370 -2.97 -13.25 -31.87
N SER A 371 -3.22 -12.41 -32.87
CA SER A 371 -4.51 -12.24 -33.51
C SER A 371 -4.85 -13.33 -34.53
N ASP A 372 -3.86 -13.99 -35.12
CA ASP A 372 -4.04 -15.08 -36.09
C ASP A 372 -3.71 -16.48 -35.57
N ALA A 373 -3.20 -16.54 -34.33
CA ALA A 373 -2.80 -17.73 -33.60
C ALA A 373 -1.67 -18.54 -34.26
N ASP A 374 -0.74 -17.86 -34.93
CA ASP A 374 0.52 -18.47 -35.35
C ASP A 374 1.54 -18.56 -34.18
N SER A 375 2.85 -18.69 -34.43
CA SER A 375 3.85 -18.81 -33.36
C SER A 375 4.47 -17.48 -32.90
N LEU A 376 4.06 -16.36 -33.49
CA LEU A 376 4.57 -15.02 -33.25
C LEU A 376 3.45 -14.14 -32.69
N GLY A 377 3.78 -13.21 -31.80
CA GLY A 377 2.83 -12.20 -31.34
C GLY A 377 2.70 -11.02 -32.30
N ASP A 378 1.59 -10.29 -32.20
CA ASP A 378 1.28 -9.13 -33.06
C ASP A 378 2.39 -8.06 -33.04
N ALA A 379 3.18 -7.97 -31.96
CA ALA A 379 4.27 -7.00 -31.80
C ALA A 379 5.51 -7.32 -32.66
N CYS A 380 5.73 -8.59 -32.97
CA CYS A 380 6.87 -9.09 -33.73
C CYS A 380 6.46 -9.72 -35.06
N ASP A 381 5.18 -9.61 -35.42
CA ASP A 381 4.58 -10.15 -36.62
C ASP A 381 4.30 -9.06 -37.67
N ASN A 382 4.91 -9.17 -38.86
CA ASN A 382 4.65 -8.29 -39.99
C ASN A 382 3.37 -8.64 -40.79
N CYS A 383 2.62 -9.67 -40.38
CA CYS A 383 1.24 -9.93 -40.77
C CYS A 383 0.35 -10.36 -39.59
N PRO A 384 0.02 -9.46 -38.63
CA PRO A 384 -0.70 -9.80 -37.39
C PRO A 384 -2.05 -10.51 -37.54
N THR A 385 -2.60 -10.58 -38.74
CA THR A 385 -3.92 -11.17 -39.01
C THR A 385 -3.86 -12.35 -39.98
N ALA A 386 -2.67 -12.78 -40.39
CA ALA A 386 -2.49 -13.83 -41.39
C ALA A 386 -1.18 -14.62 -41.19
N ASP A 387 -1.34 -15.87 -40.74
CA ASP A 387 -0.24 -16.82 -40.44
C ASP A 387 0.88 -16.79 -41.48
N ASN A 388 2.03 -16.30 -41.04
CA ASN A 388 3.22 -16.12 -41.85
C ASN A 388 4.49 -16.32 -41.02
N GLN A 389 4.61 -17.48 -40.37
CA GLN A 389 5.76 -17.89 -39.57
C GLN A 389 7.17 -17.58 -40.15
N ASP A 390 7.33 -17.45 -41.48
CA ASP A 390 8.61 -17.12 -42.11
C ASP A 390 8.93 -15.62 -42.18
N GLN A 391 7.99 -14.74 -41.79
CA GLN A 391 8.10 -13.28 -41.75
C GLN A 391 8.68 -12.70 -43.04
N ALA A 392 8.38 -13.34 -44.17
CA ALA A 392 8.88 -12.91 -45.46
C ALA A 392 8.32 -11.54 -45.82
N ASP A 393 9.20 -10.60 -46.14
CA ASP A 393 8.88 -9.26 -46.64
C ASP A 393 9.87 -8.96 -47.76
N ARG A 394 9.40 -9.07 -49.01
CA ARG A 394 10.27 -9.00 -50.17
C ARG A 394 10.67 -7.57 -50.53
N ASP A 395 9.80 -6.60 -50.30
CA ASP A 395 10.01 -5.23 -50.73
C ASP A 395 10.42 -4.28 -49.58
N ASN A 396 10.41 -4.78 -48.34
CA ASN A 396 10.88 -4.17 -47.10
C ASN A 396 10.04 -2.95 -46.69
N ASP A 397 8.73 -3.07 -46.80
CA ASP A 397 7.78 -2.02 -46.41
C ASP A 397 7.09 -2.28 -45.05
N ASN A 398 7.46 -3.40 -44.39
CA ASN A 398 6.93 -3.93 -43.13
C ASN A 398 5.53 -4.59 -43.22
N ALA A 399 4.95 -4.77 -44.40
CA ALA A 399 3.85 -5.70 -44.62
C ALA A 399 4.43 -7.02 -45.15
N GLY A 400 4.18 -8.13 -44.45
CA GLY A 400 4.68 -9.43 -44.92
C GLY A 400 4.01 -9.89 -46.21
N ASP A 401 4.73 -10.68 -47.02
CA ASP A 401 4.30 -11.25 -48.32
C ASP A 401 2.93 -11.96 -48.24
N ALA A 402 2.50 -12.42 -47.05
CA ALA A 402 1.24 -13.11 -46.82
C ALA A 402 0.01 -12.18 -46.72
N CYS A 403 0.22 -10.94 -46.26
CA CYS A 403 -0.80 -9.92 -46.07
C CYS A 403 -0.60 -8.68 -46.96
N ASP A 404 0.49 -8.64 -47.71
CA ASP A 404 0.81 -7.58 -48.65
C ASP A 404 0.04 -7.73 -49.98
N ASN A 405 -0.76 -6.72 -50.32
CA ASN A 405 -1.49 -6.64 -51.58
C ASN A 405 -0.66 -6.07 -52.74
N CYS A 406 0.60 -5.68 -52.50
CA CYS A 406 1.61 -5.43 -53.53
C CYS A 406 3.01 -6.00 -53.16
N PRO A 407 3.21 -7.34 -53.11
CA PRO A 407 4.43 -8.02 -52.63
C PRO A 407 5.79 -7.70 -53.29
N ASP A 408 5.81 -6.83 -54.29
CA ASP A 408 7.00 -6.43 -55.02
C ASP A 408 7.15 -4.88 -55.09
N VAL A 409 6.25 -4.11 -54.47
CA VAL A 409 6.17 -2.65 -54.55
C VAL A 409 5.74 -2.05 -53.20
N PRO A 410 6.66 -1.35 -52.48
CA PRO A 410 6.41 -0.88 -51.12
C PRO A 410 5.15 -0.02 -50.99
N ASN A 411 4.23 -0.45 -50.16
CA ASN A 411 2.94 0.16 -49.88
C ASN A 411 2.47 -0.08 -48.42
N PRO A 412 3.16 0.48 -47.40
CA PRO A 412 2.92 0.16 -45.98
C PRO A 412 1.47 0.35 -45.49
N LEU A 413 0.67 1.16 -46.20
CA LEU A 413 -0.73 1.44 -45.87
C LEU A 413 -1.73 0.44 -46.47
N GLN A 414 -1.27 -0.49 -47.32
CA GLN A 414 -2.05 -1.60 -47.88
C GLN A 414 -3.40 -1.16 -48.47
N GLN A 415 -3.46 0.02 -49.08
CA GLN A 415 -4.71 0.61 -49.59
C GLN A 415 -5.23 -0.12 -50.83
N ASN A 416 -6.53 -0.42 -50.83
CA ASN A 416 -7.22 -1.10 -51.92
C ASN A 416 -8.67 -0.56 -52.01
N PHE A 417 -8.98 0.20 -53.07
CA PHE A 417 -10.27 0.89 -53.20
C PHE A 417 -11.42 0.03 -53.74
N ASP A 418 -11.13 -0.94 -54.61
CA ASP A 418 -12.14 -1.79 -55.23
C ASP A 418 -12.22 -3.20 -54.61
N SER A 419 -11.33 -3.48 -53.64
CA SER A 419 -11.26 -4.70 -52.85
C SER A 419 -10.94 -5.96 -53.66
N ASP A 420 -10.17 -5.85 -54.74
CA ASP A 420 -9.61 -7.02 -55.41
C ASP A 420 -8.33 -7.53 -54.70
N SER A 421 -7.49 -8.37 -55.31
CA SER A 421 -6.29 -8.91 -54.64
C SER A 421 -5.04 -8.02 -54.77
N LEU A 422 -5.15 -6.84 -55.40
CA LEU A 422 -4.06 -5.95 -55.71
C LEU A 422 -4.24 -4.60 -55.00
N GLY A 423 -3.14 -4.03 -54.51
CA GLY A 423 -3.14 -2.70 -53.93
C GLY A 423 -3.13 -1.60 -54.98
N ASN A 424 -3.66 -0.42 -54.63
CA ASN A 424 -3.84 0.72 -55.53
C ASN A 424 -2.55 1.13 -56.30
N ILE A 425 -1.36 0.88 -55.73
CA ILE A 425 -0.08 1.29 -56.34
C ILE A 425 0.43 0.29 -57.40
N CYS A 426 0.02 -0.98 -57.31
CA CYS A 426 0.40 -2.04 -58.25
C CYS A 426 -0.76 -2.45 -59.17
N ASP A 427 -1.88 -1.74 -59.08
CA ASP A 427 -3.08 -1.96 -59.87
C ASP A 427 -3.21 -0.93 -61.02
N ASN A 428 -3.32 -1.41 -62.26
CA ASN A 428 -3.58 -0.60 -63.45
C ASN A 428 -5.08 -0.26 -63.68
N CYS A 429 -5.97 -0.71 -62.80
CA CYS A 429 -7.36 -0.25 -62.68
C CYS A 429 -7.82 -0.05 -61.21
N PRO A 430 -7.29 0.94 -60.46
CA PRO A 430 -7.51 1.11 -59.00
C PRO A 430 -8.95 1.29 -58.50
N LEU A 431 -9.93 1.32 -59.39
CA LEU A 431 -11.35 1.52 -59.09
C LEU A 431 -12.23 0.39 -59.67
N ALA A 432 -11.64 -0.65 -60.26
CA ALA A 432 -12.34 -1.74 -60.91
C ALA A 432 -11.53 -3.06 -60.92
N ASP A 433 -11.99 -4.04 -60.15
CA ASP A 433 -11.40 -5.39 -59.99
C ASP A 433 -10.92 -5.98 -61.33
N ASN A 434 -9.61 -6.17 -61.42
CA ASN A 434 -8.93 -6.72 -62.58
C ASN A 434 -7.64 -7.46 -62.18
N ASN A 435 -7.77 -8.44 -61.30
CA ASN A 435 -6.69 -9.31 -60.83
C ASN A 435 -5.72 -9.90 -61.88
N ASP A 436 -6.05 -9.90 -63.18
CA ASP A 436 -5.15 -10.36 -64.26
C ASP A 436 -4.23 -9.27 -64.83
N GLN A 437 -4.45 -8.01 -64.46
CA GLN A 437 -3.67 -6.82 -64.85
C GLN A 437 -3.43 -6.75 -66.36
N LEU A 438 -4.40 -7.21 -67.15
CA LEU A 438 -4.26 -7.23 -68.59
C LEU A 438 -4.30 -5.81 -69.15
N ASP A 439 -3.23 -5.42 -69.84
CA ASP A 439 -3.07 -4.17 -70.60
C ASP A 439 -2.61 -4.57 -72.00
N SER A 440 -3.56 -4.57 -72.94
CA SER A 440 -3.41 -5.16 -74.27
C SER A 440 -2.64 -4.27 -75.26
N ASP A 441 -2.60 -2.96 -75.05
CA ASP A 441 -1.88 -2.02 -75.91
C ASP A 441 -0.67 -1.33 -75.26
N GLY A 442 -0.52 -1.46 -73.94
CA GLY A 442 0.64 -1.07 -73.17
C GLY A 442 0.68 0.40 -72.78
N ASP A 443 -0.48 1.07 -72.69
CA ASP A 443 -0.57 2.48 -72.33
C ASP A 443 -0.55 2.74 -70.81
N GLY A 444 -0.68 1.67 -70.01
CA GLY A 444 -0.65 1.69 -68.54
C GLY A 444 -2.04 1.74 -67.88
N VAL A 445 -3.12 1.74 -68.64
CA VAL A 445 -4.51 1.55 -68.17
C VAL A 445 -4.94 0.11 -68.47
N GLY A 446 -5.53 -0.59 -67.50
CA GLY A 446 -5.96 -1.97 -67.73
C GLY A 446 -7.19 -2.09 -68.64
N ASP A 447 -7.27 -3.17 -69.42
CA ASP A 447 -8.34 -3.44 -70.41
C ASP A 447 -9.78 -3.32 -69.84
N VAL A 448 -9.94 -3.54 -68.53
CA VAL A 448 -11.24 -3.49 -67.83
C VAL A 448 -11.71 -2.05 -67.61
N CYS A 449 -10.79 -1.12 -67.38
CA CYS A 449 -11.07 0.29 -67.13
C CYS A 449 -10.67 1.19 -68.31
N ASP A 450 -10.09 0.62 -69.37
CA ASP A 450 -9.78 1.30 -70.62
C ASP A 450 -10.98 1.30 -71.59
N LEU A 451 -11.30 2.47 -72.12
CA LEU A 451 -12.34 2.64 -73.15
C LEU A 451 -11.88 2.13 -74.51
N CYS A 452 -10.57 2.15 -74.78
CA CYS A 452 -9.97 1.70 -76.02
C CYS A 452 -8.83 0.70 -75.81
N PRO A 453 -9.12 -0.53 -75.31
CA PRO A 453 -8.13 -1.53 -74.87
C PRO A 453 -7.11 -2.04 -75.91
N PHE A 454 -7.19 -1.57 -77.16
CA PHE A 454 -6.32 -2.01 -78.25
C PHE A 454 -5.73 -0.82 -79.03
N ASP A 455 -5.94 0.40 -78.55
CA ASP A 455 -5.52 1.63 -79.18
C ASP A 455 -4.85 2.56 -78.15
N PRO A 456 -3.51 2.60 -78.10
CA PRO A 456 -2.78 3.34 -77.07
C PRO A 456 -2.85 4.87 -77.25
N ASP A 457 -3.38 5.35 -78.38
CA ASP A 457 -3.67 6.77 -78.58
C ASP A 457 -5.07 7.16 -78.01
N ASN A 458 -5.88 6.15 -77.64
CA ASN A 458 -7.16 6.28 -76.97
C ASN A 458 -8.18 7.15 -77.75
N ASP A 459 -9.27 7.58 -77.10
CA ASP A 459 -10.23 8.55 -77.65
C ASP A 459 -9.64 9.97 -77.63
N ILE A 460 -8.89 10.32 -78.69
CA ILE A 460 -8.08 11.56 -78.78
C ILE A 460 -8.93 12.83 -78.60
N ASP A 461 -10.16 12.85 -79.11
CA ASP A 461 -11.01 14.04 -79.11
C ASP A 461 -12.24 13.96 -78.18
N GLY A 462 -12.44 12.81 -77.52
CA GLY A 462 -13.39 12.63 -76.43
C GLY A 462 -14.82 12.34 -76.88
N ASP A 463 -15.00 11.82 -78.09
CA ASP A 463 -16.32 11.58 -78.69
C ASP A 463 -16.89 10.16 -78.44
N GLY A 464 -16.11 9.31 -77.80
CA GLY A 464 -16.43 7.93 -77.46
C GLY A 464 -16.09 6.90 -78.55
N ILE A 465 -15.32 7.28 -79.58
CA ILE A 465 -14.84 6.40 -80.64
C ILE A 465 -13.30 6.36 -80.59
N CYS A 466 -12.73 5.16 -80.53
CA CYS A 466 -11.28 5.00 -80.54
C CYS A 466 -10.67 5.55 -81.84
N GLY A 467 -9.54 6.26 -81.71
CA GLY A 467 -8.93 7.01 -82.81
C GLY A 467 -8.56 6.15 -84.02
N ASP A 468 -8.28 4.85 -83.83
CA ASP A 468 -8.02 3.91 -84.92
C ASP A 468 -9.26 3.49 -85.74
N VAL A 469 -10.47 3.61 -85.16
CA VAL A 469 -11.76 3.34 -85.81
C VAL A 469 -12.37 4.60 -86.40
N ASP A 470 -12.07 5.75 -85.83
CA ASP A 470 -12.70 7.01 -86.21
C ASP A 470 -12.31 7.47 -87.64
N MET A 471 -13.30 7.89 -88.42
CA MET A 471 -13.09 8.50 -89.73
C MET A 471 -12.73 9.99 -89.64
N CYS A 472 -13.02 10.63 -88.52
CA CYS A 472 -12.67 12.02 -88.25
C CYS A 472 -11.89 12.18 -86.90
N PRO A 473 -10.71 11.53 -86.72
CA PRO A 473 -10.03 11.32 -85.42
C PRO A 473 -9.53 12.57 -84.65
N GLU A 474 -9.79 13.77 -85.17
CA GLU A 474 -9.44 15.05 -84.53
C GLU A 474 -10.64 16.01 -84.52
N ASP A 475 -11.84 15.50 -84.85
CA ASP A 475 -13.08 16.25 -84.96
C ASP A 475 -14.18 15.51 -84.17
N PRO A 476 -14.42 15.92 -82.91
CA PRO A 476 -15.37 15.24 -82.03
C PRO A 476 -16.84 15.41 -82.46
N TYR A 477 -17.09 16.12 -83.57
CA TYR A 477 -18.41 16.27 -84.16
C TYR A 477 -18.66 15.30 -85.31
N ASN A 478 -17.65 14.59 -85.82
CA ASN A 478 -17.79 13.59 -86.88
C ASN A 478 -18.53 14.08 -88.15
N ASP A 479 -18.83 13.16 -89.07
CA ASP A 479 -19.79 13.36 -90.18
C ASP A 479 -21.22 13.17 -89.65
N THR A 480 -21.68 14.12 -88.82
CA THR A 480 -22.94 14.02 -88.05
C THR A 480 -24.16 13.76 -88.94
N ASP A 481 -24.23 14.35 -90.13
CA ASP A 481 -25.39 14.24 -91.02
C ASP A 481 -25.20 13.26 -92.20
N GLY A 482 -24.02 12.65 -92.30
CA GLY A 482 -23.69 11.60 -93.27
C GLY A 482 -23.58 12.09 -94.70
N ASP A 483 -23.25 13.37 -94.88
CA ASP A 483 -23.10 14.00 -96.19
C ASP A 483 -21.70 13.80 -96.80
N GLY A 484 -20.76 13.34 -95.98
CA GLY A 484 -19.39 12.98 -96.34
C GLY A 484 -18.35 14.05 -96.02
N ILE A 485 -18.70 15.09 -95.25
CA ILE A 485 -17.80 16.16 -94.79
C ILE A 485 -17.74 16.14 -93.26
N CYS A 486 -16.55 16.06 -92.66
CA CYS A 486 -16.41 16.14 -91.19
C CYS A 486 -16.90 17.52 -90.69
N GLY A 487 -17.61 17.53 -89.55
CA GLY A 487 -18.41 18.65 -89.06
C GLY A 487 -17.69 19.97 -88.83
N LEU A 488 -16.36 19.99 -88.65
CA LEU A 488 -15.58 21.24 -88.58
C LEU A 488 -15.45 21.97 -89.93
N VAL A 489 -15.69 21.28 -91.05
CA VAL A 489 -15.58 21.83 -92.41
C VAL A 489 -16.95 22.03 -93.07
N ASP A 490 -18.01 21.51 -92.45
CA ASP A 490 -19.37 21.57 -92.97
C ASP A 490 -20.09 22.90 -92.60
N ASN A 491 -20.62 23.62 -93.62
CA ASN A 491 -21.39 24.85 -93.44
C ASN A 491 -22.86 24.62 -93.03
N CYS A 492 -23.31 23.37 -92.98
CA CYS A 492 -24.51 22.94 -92.27
C CYS A 492 -24.29 21.60 -91.56
N ARG A 493 -23.33 21.56 -90.62
CA ARG A 493 -22.93 20.40 -89.79
C ARG A 493 -23.97 19.31 -89.46
N ASN A 494 -25.23 19.70 -89.28
CA ASN A 494 -26.32 18.82 -88.83
C ASN A 494 -27.42 18.60 -89.90
N ALA A 495 -27.25 19.10 -91.12
CA ALA A 495 -28.30 19.16 -92.11
C ALA A 495 -27.78 18.84 -93.52
N TYR A 496 -27.93 17.57 -93.90
CA TYR A 496 -27.42 16.98 -95.15
C TYR A 496 -27.48 17.93 -96.35
N ASN A 497 -26.32 18.48 -96.72
CA ASN A 497 -26.18 19.39 -97.83
C ASN A 497 -24.85 19.21 -98.59
N PRO A 498 -24.59 18.05 -99.25
CA PRO A 498 -23.30 17.77 -99.91
C PRO A 498 -22.82 18.77 -100.97
N GLY A 499 -23.69 19.71 -101.38
CA GLY A 499 -23.40 20.81 -102.30
C GLY A 499 -22.88 22.09 -101.63
N GLN A 500 -22.98 22.23 -100.30
CA GLN A 500 -22.59 23.39 -99.50
C GLN A 500 -23.13 24.74 -100.02
N GLU A 501 -24.35 24.79 -100.57
CA GLU A 501 -24.92 26.03 -101.09
C GLU A 501 -25.24 27.07 -99.99
N ASP A 502 -24.84 28.33 -100.21
CA ASP A 502 -25.01 29.50 -99.32
C ASP A 502 -25.31 30.74 -100.19
N SER A 503 -26.56 31.24 -100.14
CA SER A 503 -27.13 32.21 -101.07
C SER A 503 -26.80 33.66 -100.73
N ASP A 504 -26.68 34.02 -99.47
CA ASP A 504 -26.33 35.38 -99.04
C ASP A 504 -24.86 35.53 -98.61
N GLY A 505 -24.12 34.42 -98.56
CA GLY A 505 -22.68 34.35 -98.46
C GLY A 505 -22.17 34.58 -97.04
N ASP A 506 -22.98 34.31 -96.03
CA ASP A 506 -22.69 34.60 -94.64
C ASP A 506 -21.93 33.46 -93.91
N GLY A 507 -21.72 32.32 -94.58
CA GLY A 507 -21.02 31.15 -94.05
C GLY A 507 -21.93 30.05 -93.51
N VAL A 508 -23.25 30.23 -93.53
CA VAL A 508 -24.27 29.25 -93.16
C VAL A 508 -24.96 28.76 -94.42
N GLY A 509 -25.11 27.45 -94.60
CA GLY A 509 -25.75 26.93 -95.80
C GLY A 509 -27.26 27.19 -95.84
N ASP A 510 -27.81 27.35 -97.05
CA ASP A 510 -29.23 27.70 -97.30
C ASP A 510 -30.24 26.79 -96.59
N VAL A 511 -29.85 25.54 -96.33
CA VAL A 511 -30.70 24.51 -95.71
C VAL A 511 -30.81 24.69 -94.19
N CYS A 512 -29.82 25.33 -93.57
CA CYS A 512 -29.74 25.57 -92.13
C CYS A 512 -29.77 27.07 -91.76
N ASP A 513 -30.06 27.95 -92.73
CA ASP A 513 -30.19 29.39 -92.53
C ASP A 513 -31.64 29.79 -92.14
N ASN A 514 -31.79 30.49 -91.01
CA ASN A 514 -33.06 31.00 -90.47
C ASN A 514 -33.38 32.45 -90.89
N CYS A 515 -32.48 33.12 -91.60
CA CYS A 515 -32.81 34.26 -92.45
C CYS A 515 -32.15 34.11 -93.84
N PRO A 516 -32.60 33.17 -94.73
CA PRO A 516 -31.99 32.80 -96.03
C PRO A 516 -31.73 33.89 -97.09
N SER A 517 -32.02 35.14 -96.78
CA SER A 517 -31.88 36.28 -97.68
C SER A 517 -31.27 37.51 -97.01
N VAL A 518 -30.89 37.39 -95.73
CA VAL A 518 -30.36 38.47 -94.91
C VAL A 518 -29.24 37.89 -94.05
N GLY A 519 -28.01 38.03 -94.53
CA GLY A 519 -26.84 37.43 -93.89
C GLY A 519 -26.79 37.69 -92.39
N ASN A 520 -26.79 36.59 -91.65
CA ASN A 520 -26.77 36.47 -90.22
C ASN A 520 -25.95 35.22 -89.85
N SER A 521 -24.62 35.30 -90.05
CA SER A 521 -23.67 34.19 -89.83
C SER A 521 -23.76 33.51 -88.45
N ASN A 522 -24.36 34.17 -87.48
CA ASN A 522 -24.56 33.68 -86.11
C ASN A 522 -25.86 32.90 -85.91
N GLN A 523 -26.78 32.93 -86.89
CA GLN A 523 -28.07 32.23 -86.89
C GLN A 523 -28.87 32.48 -85.61
N ASN A 524 -28.70 33.66 -85.02
CA ASN A 524 -29.37 34.01 -83.79
C ASN A 524 -30.88 34.01 -84.01
N ASN A 525 -31.54 33.20 -83.21
CA ASN A 525 -32.98 33.06 -83.15
C ASN A 525 -33.31 32.80 -81.69
N SER A 526 -33.51 33.89 -80.96
CA SER A 526 -33.55 33.93 -79.51
C SER A 526 -34.84 33.32 -78.95
N ASP A 527 -35.85 33.10 -79.80
CA ASP A 527 -37.12 32.47 -79.43
C ASP A 527 -37.43 31.16 -80.16
N SER A 528 -36.53 30.75 -81.07
CA SER A 528 -36.57 29.51 -81.83
C SER A 528 -37.80 29.34 -82.73
N ASP A 529 -38.38 30.43 -83.23
CA ASP A 529 -39.42 30.37 -84.25
C ASP A 529 -38.84 30.20 -85.67
N SER A 530 -39.63 30.30 -86.74
CA SER A 530 -39.10 30.12 -88.10
C SER A 530 -38.24 31.27 -88.64
N PHE A 531 -38.01 32.33 -87.85
CA PHE A 531 -37.33 33.56 -88.25
C PHE A 531 -36.16 33.87 -87.30
N GLY A 532 -35.01 34.24 -87.83
CA GLY A 532 -33.91 34.76 -87.00
C GLY A 532 -34.19 36.17 -86.45
N ASP A 533 -33.52 36.55 -85.36
CA ASP A 533 -33.73 37.80 -84.61
C ASP A 533 -33.76 39.06 -85.49
N ILE A 534 -32.93 39.08 -86.54
CA ILE A 534 -32.79 40.23 -87.43
C ILE A 534 -33.98 40.37 -88.39
N CYS A 535 -34.76 39.30 -88.57
CA CYS A 535 -35.92 39.22 -89.44
C CYS A 535 -37.26 39.01 -88.68
N ASP A 536 -37.25 39.14 -87.34
CA ASP A 536 -38.38 38.93 -86.42
C ASP A 536 -38.83 40.22 -85.68
N ASN A 537 -40.14 40.45 -85.55
CA ASN A 537 -40.74 41.56 -84.80
C ASN A 537 -41.12 41.24 -83.34
N CYS A 538 -40.92 40.01 -82.89
CA CYS A 538 -40.79 39.63 -81.49
C CYS A 538 -39.57 38.72 -81.28
N PRO A 539 -38.32 39.20 -81.46
CA PRO A 539 -37.12 38.36 -81.42
C PRO A 539 -36.95 37.44 -80.21
N LEU A 540 -37.66 37.71 -79.11
CA LEU A 540 -37.59 36.97 -77.86
C LEU A 540 -38.84 36.13 -77.56
N ILE A 541 -39.89 36.19 -78.39
CA ILE A 541 -41.15 35.49 -78.18
C ILE A 541 -41.74 34.99 -79.50
N ALA A 542 -41.67 33.67 -79.68
CA ALA A 542 -41.99 33.00 -80.93
C ALA A 542 -43.34 33.43 -81.50
N ASN A 543 -43.31 33.96 -82.71
CA ASN A 543 -44.49 34.44 -83.40
C ASN A 543 -44.41 34.19 -84.90
N GLU A 544 -44.66 32.93 -85.25
CA GLU A 544 -44.77 32.40 -86.62
C GLU A 544 -45.65 33.23 -87.58
N ASN A 545 -46.58 34.02 -87.05
CA ASN A 545 -47.48 34.86 -87.82
C ASN A 545 -47.09 36.34 -87.88
N GLN A 546 -46.11 36.77 -87.07
CA GLN A 546 -45.58 38.12 -86.97
C GLN A 546 -46.68 39.18 -86.72
N LEU A 547 -47.73 38.83 -85.95
CA LEU A 547 -48.91 39.68 -85.71
C LEU A 547 -48.59 40.87 -84.79
N ASN A 548 -49.15 42.03 -85.13
CA ASN A 548 -48.96 43.30 -84.41
C ASN A 548 -50.24 44.18 -84.60
N SER A 549 -51.00 44.36 -83.53
CA SER A 549 -52.39 44.84 -83.48
C SER A 549 -52.49 46.35 -83.33
N ASP A 550 -51.62 46.95 -82.53
CA ASP A 550 -51.57 48.40 -82.33
C ASP A 550 -50.67 49.12 -83.35
N GLY A 551 -49.86 48.35 -84.09
CA GLY A 551 -49.06 48.75 -85.25
C GLY A 551 -47.72 49.38 -84.89
N ASP A 552 -47.18 49.14 -83.69
CA ASP A 552 -45.86 49.62 -83.32
C ASP A 552 -44.73 48.71 -83.87
N SER A 553 -43.53 48.66 -83.29
CA SER A 553 -42.43 47.79 -83.79
C SER A 553 -42.32 46.45 -83.07
N ILE A 554 -43.25 46.17 -82.17
CA ILE A 554 -43.27 45.06 -81.22
C ILE A 554 -44.53 44.24 -81.54
N GLY A 555 -44.40 42.93 -81.71
CA GLY A 555 -45.55 42.06 -81.98
C GLY A 555 -46.42 41.84 -80.74
N ASP A 556 -47.68 41.44 -80.97
CA ASP A 556 -48.70 41.34 -79.91
C ASP A 556 -48.31 40.42 -78.75
N VAL A 557 -47.53 39.38 -79.06
CA VAL A 557 -47.13 38.38 -78.07
C VAL A 557 -46.01 38.87 -77.15
N CYS A 558 -45.29 39.91 -77.56
CA CYS A 558 -44.19 40.52 -76.83
C CYS A 558 -44.46 41.97 -76.43
N ASP A 559 -45.73 42.38 -76.47
CA ASP A 559 -46.19 43.67 -75.99
C ASP A 559 -46.84 43.53 -74.60
N ASN A 560 -46.32 44.23 -73.59
CA ASN A 560 -46.82 44.28 -72.22
C ASN A 560 -48.00 45.24 -72.01
N CYS A 561 -48.44 45.95 -73.06
CA CYS A 561 -49.78 46.52 -73.16
C CYS A 561 -50.30 46.38 -74.61
N PRO A 562 -50.70 45.16 -75.07
CA PRO A 562 -51.00 44.82 -76.48
C PRO A 562 -52.04 45.69 -77.21
N ASP A 563 -52.88 46.39 -76.45
CA ASP A 563 -53.94 47.27 -76.98
C ASP A 563 -53.55 48.76 -76.91
N SER A 564 -52.36 49.10 -76.42
CA SER A 564 -51.94 50.46 -76.07
C SER A 564 -50.46 50.73 -76.40
N THR A 565 -50.22 51.40 -77.52
CA THR A 565 -48.88 51.81 -77.99
C THR A 565 -47.92 52.27 -76.90
N ASN A 566 -46.86 51.49 -76.72
CA ASN A 566 -45.83 51.61 -75.69
C ASN A 566 -44.50 51.04 -76.23
N GLN A 567 -43.95 51.65 -77.29
CA GLN A 567 -42.69 51.24 -77.93
C GLN A 567 -41.49 51.03 -76.99
N ASN A 568 -41.53 51.62 -75.79
CA ASN A 568 -40.48 51.48 -74.79
C ASN A 568 -40.72 50.32 -73.81
N GLN A 569 -41.87 49.64 -73.89
CA GLN A 569 -42.30 48.52 -73.04
C GLN A 569 -42.02 48.79 -71.56
N ALA A 570 -42.22 50.04 -71.14
CA ALA A 570 -41.85 50.47 -69.81
C ALA A 570 -42.75 49.78 -68.79
N ASP A 571 -42.10 49.00 -67.95
CA ASP A 571 -42.66 48.17 -66.90
C ASP A 571 -41.69 48.32 -65.73
N THR A 572 -42.05 49.20 -64.81
CA THR A 572 -41.15 49.80 -63.81
C THR A 572 -40.84 48.78 -62.73
N ASP A 573 -41.81 47.96 -62.38
CA ASP A 573 -41.76 46.89 -61.40
C ASP A 573 -41.67 45.49 -62.00
N LYS A 574 -41.85 45.35 -63.31
CA LYS A 574 -41.58 44.12 -64.07
C LYS A 574 -42.57 42.99 -63.78
N ASP A 575 -43.80 43.33 -63.42
CA ASP A 575 -44.88 42.36 -63.21
C ASP A 575 -45.47 41.83 -64.54
N ARG A 576 -44.94 42.29 -65.67
CA ARG A 576 -45.33 42.00 -67.07
C ARG A 576 -46.57 42.75 -67.53
N ILE A 577 -47.08 43.68 -66.72
CA ILE A 577 -48.09 44.65 -67.08
C ILE A 577 -47.36 45.97 -67.28
N GLY A 578 -47.40 46.54 -68.48
CA GLY A 578 -46.69 47.81 -68.71
C GLY A 578 -47.26 48.92 -67.82
N ASN A 579 -46.42 49.88 -67.42
CA ASN A 579 -46.76 51.03 -66.57
C ASN A 579 -48.02 51.80 -66.99
N VAL A 580 -48.36 51.73 -68.27
CA VAL A 580 -49.52 52.41 -68.85
C VAL A 580 -50.83 51.70 -68.46
N CYS A 581 -50.76 50.44 -68.04
CA CYS A 581 -51.88 49.56 -67.77
C CYS A 581 -51.89 48.89 -66.37
N ASP A 582 -51.02 49.29 -65.43
CA ASP A 582 -50.86 48.72 -64.05
C ASP A 582 -51.37 49.64 -62.89
N GLU A 583 -51.95 49.05 -61.83
CA GLU A 583 -52.49 49.69 -60.61
C GLU A 583 -51.48 49.84 -59.44
N CYS A 584 -50.52 48.92 -59.27
CA CYS A 584 -49.37 49.08 -58.36
C CYS A 584 -48.06 49.20 -59.16
N PRO A 585 -47.88 50.24 -60.03
CA PRO A 585 -46.82 50.34 -61.06
C PRO A 585 -45.38 50.51 -60.55
N ASN A 586 -45.14 50.27 -59.26
CA ASN A 586 -43.80 50.19 -58.68
C ASN A 586 -43.60 48.94 -57.80
N ASP A 587 -44.54 47.98 -57.85
CA ASP A 587 -44.52 46.78 -57.04
C ASP A 587 -44.85 45.53 -57.85
N GLN A 588 -43.85 44.66 -57.99
CA GLN A 588 -43.92 43.49 -58.87
C GLN A 588 -44.96 42.47 -58.38
N ASP A 589 -45.11 42.38 -57.06
CA ASP A 589 -45.93 41.35 -56.43
C ASP A 589 -47.32 41.86 -56.07
N ASN A 590 -47.58 43.16 -56.30
CA ASN A 590 -48.83 43.85 -55.97
C ASN A 590 -49.23 43.64 -54.49
N ASP A 591 -50.53 43.69 -54.18
CA ASP A 591 -51.08 43.44 -52.84
C ASP A 591 -51.24 41.91 -52.61
N ILE A 592 -50.15 41.23 -52.19
CA ILE A 592 -50.08 39.76 -52.07
C ILE A 592 -51.05 39.21 -51.01
N ASP A 593 -51.16 39.89 -49.86
CA ASP A 593 -51.88 39.40 -48.70
C ASP A 593 -53.29 40.01 -48.54
N ASP A 594 -53.73 40.76 -49.56
CA ASP A 594 -55.04 41.40 -49.69
C ASP A 594 -55.37 42.35 -48.52
N ASP A 595 -54.36 42.97 -47.91
CA ASP A 595 -54.52 43.90 -46.80
C ASP A 595 -54.78 45.35 -47.27
N GLY A 596 -54.60 45.61 -48.58
CA GLY A 596 -54.88 46.89 -49.22
C GLY A 596 -53.68 47.82 -49.33
N ILE A 597 -52.48 47.34 -49.02
CA ILE A 597 -51.20 48.03 -49.16
C ILE A 597 -50.39 47.27 -50.23
N CYS A 598 -49.82 47.98 -51.22
CA CYS A 598 -48.93 47.32 -52.18
C CYS A 598 -47.67 46.87 -51.41
N GLY A 599 -47.16 45.66 -51.68
CA GLY A 599 -45.99 45.07 -51.03
C GLY A 599 -44.73 45.93 -51.02
N ASP A 600 -44.57 46.87 -51.95
CA ASP A 600 -43.45 47.83 -51.96
C ASP A 600 -43.46 48.85 -50.81
N VAL A 601 -44.61 49.03 -50.16
CA VAL A 601 -44.81 49.92 -49.01
C VAL A 601 -45.35 49.22 -47.77
N ASP A 602 -45.54 47.90 -47.84
CA ASP A 602 -45.98 47.04 -46.75
C ASP A 602 -44.78 46.58 -45.90
N ASN A 603 -44.80 46.82 -44.59
CA ASN A 603 -43.76 46.33 -43.67
C ASN A 603 -43.97 44.89 -43.20
N CYS A 604 -45.05 44.22 -43.59
CA CYS A 604 -45.22 42.76 -43.53
C CYS A 604 -45.92 42.22 -44.81
N PRO A 605 -45.25 42.21 -45.98
CA PRO A 605 -45.85 41.93 -47.30
C PRO A 605 -46.60 40.60 -47.50
N VAL A 606 -46.50 39.68 -46.54
CA VAL A 606 -47.14 38.35 -46.58
C VAL A 606 -48.01 38.08 -45.35
N ASN A 607 -48.01 38.99 -44.37
CA ASN A 607 -48.68 38.84 -43.09
C ASN A 607 -49.56 40.06 -42.82
N ALA A 608 -50.81 40.00 -43.29
CA ALA A 608 -51.79 41.07 -43.20
C ALA A 608 -51.75 41.86 -41.88
N ASN A 609 -51.28 43.10 -41.99
CA ASN A 609 -51.11 44.03 -40.88
C ASN A 609 -51.50 45.44 -41.36
N ASN A 610 -52.79 45.65 -41.66
CA ASN A 610 -53.29 46.91 -42.20
C ASN A 610 -52.99 48.16 -41.34
N ASP A 611 -52.57 47.98 -40.08
CA ASP A 611 -52.15 49.05 -39.18
C ASP A 611 -50.66 49.42 -39.28
N GLN A 612 -49.85 48.58 -39.94
CA GLN A 612 -48.42 48.77 -40.24
C GLN A 612 -47.63 49.13 -38.97
N ALA A 613 -47.98 48.49 -37.84
CA ALA A 613 -47.28 48.70 -36.58
C ALA A 613 -45.84 48.19 -36.67
N ASP A 614 -44.89 49.01 -36.23
CA ASP A 614 -43.45 48.78 -36.25
C ASP A 614 -42.86 49.55 -35.05
N THR A 615 -42.61 48.82 -33.96
CA THR A 615 -42.31 49.37 -32.64
C THR A 615 -40.89 49.91 -32.57
N ASP A 616 -39.92 49.23 -33.18
CA ASP A 616 -38.50 49.58 -33.13
C ASP A 616 -37.99 50.34 -34.38
N GLN A 617 -38.85 50.49 -35.39
CA GLN A 617 -38.64 51.25 -36.62
C GLN A 617 -37.55 50.68 -37.53
N ASP A 618 -37.43 49.36 -37.58
CA ASP A 618 -36.44 48.69 -38.42
C ASP A 618 -36.92 48.39 -39.85
N GLY A 619 -38.22 48.60 -40.12
CA GLY A 619 -38.86 48.37 -41.41
C GLY A 619 -39.55 47.01 -41.55
N VAL A 620 -39.54 46.18 -40.52
CA VAL A 620 -40.31 44.93 -40.37
C VAL A 620 -41.45 45.19 -39.39
N GLY A 621 -42.67 44.82 -39.73
CA GLY A 621 -43.81 45.08 -38.85
C GLY A 621 -43.85 44.14 -37.64
N ASP A 622 -44.40 44.60 -36.51
CA ASP A 622 -44.50 43.87 -35.23
C ASP A 622 -45.09 42.44 -35.37
N VAL A 623 -45.90 42.21 -36.41
CA VAL A 623 -46.57 40.93 -36.70
C VAL A 623 -45.63 39.89 -37.30
N CYS A 624 -44.61 40.34 -38.02
CA CYS A 624 -43.64 39.50 -38.75
C CYS A 624 -42.20 39.72 -38.28
N ASP A 625 -42.01 40.44 -37.17
CA ASP A 625 -40.71 40.72 -36.55
C ASP A 625 -40.39 39.70 -35.44
N ASN A 626 -39.26 38.99 -35.58
CA ASN A 626 -38.73 38.04 -34.58
C ASN A 626 -37.93 38.74 -33.45
N CYS A 627 -37.73 40.05 -33.53
CA CYS A 627 -37.24 40.91 -32.45
C CYS A 627 -38.03 42.24 -32.36
N PRO A 628 -39.32 42.23 -31.97
CA PRO A 628 -40.22 43.41 -31.99
C PRO A 628 -39.79 44.68 -31.21
N ALA A 629 -38.69 44.60 -30.48
CA ALA A 629 -38.14 45.68 -29.67
C ALA A 629 -36.68 46.02 -30.01
N ALA A 630 -36.05 45.29 -30.92
CA ALA A 630 -34.63 45.39 -31.24
C ALA A 630 -34.41 45.30 -32.76
N SER A 631 -34.11 46.46 -33.35
CA SER A 631 -34.04 46.63 -34.80
C SER A 631 -33.14 45.61 -35.50
N ASN A 632 -33.72 44.81 -36.39
CA ASN A 632 -33.07 43.73 -37.12
C ASN A 632 -33.72 43.45 -38.49
N THR A 633 -33.56 44.40 -39.42
CA THR A 633 -34.18 44.34 -40.75
C THR A 633 -33.91 43.06 -41.57
N ASN A 634 -32.85 42.30 -41.24
CA ASN A 634 -32.52 41.04 -41.90
C ASN A 634 -33.25 39.81 -41.32
N GLN A 635 -33.87 39.95 -40.15
CA GLN A 635 -34.59 38.89 -39.44
C GLN A 635 -33.76 37.61 -39.29
N ALA A 636 -32.45 37.76 -39.09
CA ALA A 636 -31.55 36.62 -38.92
C ALA A 636 -31.93 35.83 -37.66
N ASN A 637 -31.86 34.50 -37.77
CA ASN A 637 -32.14 33.56 -36.71
C ASN A 637 -31.34 32.28 -37.05
N SER A 638 -30.20 32.11 -36.40
CA SER A 638 -29.19 31.12 -36.77
C SER A 638 -29.46 29.72 -36.21
N ASP A 639 -30.22 29.60 -35.13
CA ASP A 639 -30.60 28.33 -34.47
C ASP A 639 -32.04 27.87 -34.78
N ALA A 640 -32.81 28.71 -35.48
CA ALA A 640 -34.20 28.54 -35.88
C ALA A 640 -35.22 28.49 -34.72
N ASP A 641 -34.93 29.15 -33.60
CA ASP A 641 -35.86 29.28 -32.48
C ASP A 641 -36.91 30.40 -32.71
N SER A 642 -37.59 30.89 -31.68
CA SER A 642 -38.61 31.97 -31.82
C SER A 642 -38.07 33.40 -31.66
N VAL A 643 -36.79 33.56 -31.37
CA VAL A 643 -36.08 34.81 -31.08
C VAL A 643 -35.10 35.09 -32.24
N GLY A 644 -34.92 36.34 -32.64
CA GLY A 644 -33.94 36.67 -33.69
C GLY A 644 -32.55 36.92 -33.10
N ASP A 645 -31.49 36.71 -33.89
CA ASP A 645 -30.08 36.88 -33.49
C ASP A 645 -29.80 38.24 -32.83
N ALA A 646 -30.58 39.28 -33.14
CA ALA A 646 -30.40 40.63 -32.61
C ALA A 646 -30.90 40.82 -31.17
N CYS A 647 -31.76 39.92 -30.70
CA CYS A 647 -32.34 39.93 -29.36
C CYS A 647 -32.13 38.61 -28.62
N ASP A 648 -31.41 37.68 -29.23
CA ASP A 648 -31.06 36.37 -28.69
C ASP A 648 -29.74 36.40 -27.92
N ASN A 649 -29.77 35.97 -26.65
CA ASN A 649 -28.57 35.82 -25.82
C ASN A 649 -27.85 34.47 -25.99
N CYS A 650 -28.38 33.54 -26.79
CA CYS A 650 -27.64 32.38 -27.33
C CYS A 650 -27.90 32.17 -28.85
N PRO A 651 -27.37 33.04 -29.74
CA PRO A 651 -27.72 33.06 -31.17
C PRO A 651 -27.54 31.74 -31.95
N THR A 652 -26.81 30.77 -31.42
CA THR A 652 -26.53 29.49 -32.08
C THR A 652 -27.12 28.28 -31.36
N ILE A 653 -27.81 28.49 -30.23
CA ILE A 653 -28.34 27.42 -29.36
C ILE A 653 -29.77 27.78 -28.91
N ASP A 654 -30.73 26.97 -29.36
CA ASP A 654 -32.17 27.10 -29.06
C ASP A 654 -32.44 27.31 -27.56
N ASN A 655 -32.69 28.57 -27.17
CA ASN A 655 -32.99 28.97 -25.80
C ASN A 655 -34.18 29.97 -25.72
N PRO A 656 -35.41 29.53 -26.03
CA PRO A 656 -36.55 30.44 -26.19
C PRO A 656 -36.98 31.19 -24.92
N ASP A 657 -36.47 30.79 -23.75
CA ASP A 657 -36.73 31.46 -22.47
C ASP A 657 -35.73 32.59 -22.14
N GLN A 658 -34.64 32.70 -22.91
CA GLN A 658 -33.63 33.75 -22.80
C GLN A 658 -33.10 33.89 -21.36
N ALA A 659 -32.93 32.77 -20.65
CA ALA A 659 -32.45 32.77 -19.28
C ALA A 659 -30.97 33.19 -19.22
N ASP A 660 -30.68 34.15 -18.35
CA ASP A 660 -29.35 34.72 -18.09
C ASP A 660 -29.30 35.02 -16.58
N ALA A 661 -28.55 34.20 -15.84
CA ALA A 661 -28.54 34.19 -14.39
C ALA A 661 -27.63 35.27 -13.79
N ASP A 662 -26.51 35.58 -14.45
CA ASP A 662 -25.49 36.50 -13.96
C ASP A 662 -25.56 37.90 -14.59
N THR A 663 -26.42 38.07 -15.60
CA THR A 663 -26.78 39.31 -16.31
C THR A 663 -25.67 39.89 -17.19
N ASP A 664 -24.83 39.03 -17.76
CA ASP A 664 -23.73 39.43 -18.63
C ASP A 664 -24.10 39.53 -20.13
N ASN A 665 -25.35 39.16 -20.48
CA ASN A 665 -25.94 39.08 -21.82
C ASN A 665 -25.54 37.85 -22.66
N VAL A 666 -24.97 36.83 -22.03
CA VAL A 666 -24.84 35.47 -22.56
C VAL A 666 -25.87 34.59 -21.86
N GLY A 667 -26.59 33.76 -22.62
CA GLY A 667 -27.62 32.90 -22.02
C GLY A 667 -27.02 31.70 -21.30
N ASN A 668 -27.68 31.21 -20.25
CA ASN A 668 -27.20 30.10 -19.41
C ASN A 668 -26.81 28.82 -20.18
N LEU A 669 -27.36 28.60 -21.38
CA LEU A 669 -27.08 27.42 -22.21
C LEU A 669 -25.80 27.55 -23.05
N CYS A 670 -25.31 28.77 -23.26
CA CYS A 670 -24.13 29.09 -24.05
C CYS A 670 -23.07 29.86 -23.24
N ASP A 671 -23.25 29.93 -21.92
CA ASP A 671 -22.37 30.60 -20.98
C ASP A 671 -21.46 29.58 -20.28
N ASN A 672 -20.14 29.72 -20.44
CA ASN A 672 -19.13 28.91 -19.76
C ASN A 672 -18.82 29.39 -18.32
N CYS A 673 -19.46 30.46 -17.86
CA CYS A 673 -19.52 30.86 -16.45
C CYS A 673 -20.93 31.32 -16.02
N PRO A 674 -21.95 30.44 -15.96
CA PRO A 674 -23.36 30.81 -15.78
C PRO A 674 -23.72 31.67 -14.55
N ASP A 675 -22.85 31.73 -13.55
CA ASP A 675 -23.05 32.47 -12.30
C ASP A 675 -22.06 33.66 -12.15
N VAL A 676 -21.12 33.84 -13.09
CA VAL A 676 -20.02 34.82 -12.99
C VAL A 676 -19.86 35.60 -14.32
N PRO A 677 -20.16 36.91 -14.34
CA PRO A 677 -20.22 37.68 -15.58
C PRO A 677 -18.94 37.64 -16.42
N ASN A 678 -19.04 37.13 -17.65
CA ASN A 678 -17.92 36.96 -18.57
C ASN A 678 -18.34 37.08 -20.06
N THR A 679 -18.79 38.27 -20.44
CA THR A 679 -19.37 38.55 -21.78
C THR A 679 -18.47 38.18 -22.99
N ASN A 680 -17.16 38.03 -22.79
CA ASN A 680 -16.21 37.62 -23.84
C ASN A 680 -16.07 36.10 -23.98
N GLN A 681 -16.57 35.31 -23.02
CA GLN A 681 -16.52 33.85 -23.00
C GLN A 681 -15.10 33.33 -23.26
N GLU A 682 -14.10 34.02 -22.71
CA GLU A 682 -12.71 33.58 -22.79
C GLU A 682 -12.54 32.25 -22.04
N ASN A 683 -11.82 31.34 -22.68
CA ASN A 683 -11.51 30.00 -22.20
C ASN A 683 -10.16 29.61 -22.81
N SER A 684 -9.11 29.84 -22.04
CA SER A 684 -7.72 29.82 -22.49
C SER A 684 -7.17 28.40 -22.65
N ASP A 685 -7.67 27.43 -21.89
CA ASP A 685 -7.27 26.02 -21.93
C ASP A 685 -8.32 25.08 -22.57
N SER A 686 -9.48 25.64 -22.93
CA SER A 686 -10.57 24.98 -23.64
C SER A 686 -11.30 23.88 -22.85
N ASP A 687 -11.38 23.97 -21.53
CA ASP A 687 -12.22 23.08 -20.71
C ASP A 687 -13.69 23.57 -20.61
N SER A 688 -14.52 23.03 -19.72
CA SER A 688 -15.93 23.47 -19.61
C SER A 688 -16.15 24.81 -18.89
N TYR A 689 -15.13 25.39 -18.26
CA TYR A 689 -15.22 26.62 -17.47
C TYR A 689 -14.53 27.78 -18.21
N GLY A 690 -15.08 28.98 -18.07
CA GLY A 690 -14.43 30.19 -18.61
C GLY A 690 -13.39 30.75 -17.64
N ASP A 691 -12.39 31.49 -18.15
CA ASP A 691 -11.27 32.05 -17.38
C ASP A 691 -11.71 32.84 -16.12
N ASN A 692 -12.93 33.38 -16.11
CA ASN A 692 -13.46 34.18 -15.00
C ASN A 692 -14.00 33.35 -13.82
N CYS A 693 -14.33 32.08 -14.05
CA CYS A 693 -14.85 31.16 -13.05
C CYS A 693 -14.03 29.88 -12.91
N ASP A 694 -12.95 29.78 -13.69
CA ASP A 694 -11.97 28.72 -13.65
C ASP A 694 -10.86 29.02 -12.63
N ASN A 695 -10.59 28.07 -11.74
CA ASN A 695 -9.51 28.14 -10.76
C ASN A 695 -8.14 27.69 -11.32
N CYS A 696 -8.08 27.18 -12.55
CA CYS A 696 -6.85 26.95 -13.31
C CYS A 696 -6.95 27.42 -14.77
N PRO A 697 -7.08 28.74 -15.06
CA PRO A 697 -7.34 29.29 -16.41
C PRO A 697 -6.34 28.97 -17.53
N ALA A 698 -5.25 28.26 -17.25
CA ALA A 698 -4.22 27.91 -18.23
C ALA A 698 -4.08 26.39 -18.42
N VAL A 699 -4.77 25.57 -17.63
CA VAL A 699 -4.64 24.12 -17.60
C VAL A 699 -5.99 23.49 -17.29
N GLY A 700 -6.61 22.87 -18.30
CA GLY A 700 -7.98 22.39 -18.19
C GLY A 700 -8.18 21.39 -17.06
N ASN A 701 -9.18 21.67 -16.22
CA ASN A 701 -9.52 20.90 -15.03
C ASN A 701 -11.05 20.88 -14.82
N GLU A 702 -11.69 19.96 -15.54
CA GLU A 702 -13.15 19.76 -15.55
C GLU A 702 -13.80 19.56 -14.17
N ASP A 703 -13.02 19.16 -13.16
CA ASP A 703 -13.49 18.92 -11.80
C ASP A 703 -13.43 20.15 -10.88
N GLN A 704 -12.68 21.19 -11.28
CA GLN A 704 -12.43 22.41 -10.51
C GLN A 704 -12.03 22.12 -9.05
N LEU A 705 -11.32 21.00 -8.81
CA LEU A 705 -10.90 20.63 -7.46
C LEU A 705 -9.92 21.66 -6.91
N ASN A 706 -10.08 21.98 -5.63
CA ASN A 706 -9.21 22.84 -4.87
C ASN A 706 -9.21 22.34 -3.41
N SER A 707 -8.12 21.68 -3.02
CA SER A 707 -8.00 20.89 -1.81
C SER A 707 -7.72 21.72 -0.56
N ASP A 708 -7.05 22.87 -0.70
CA ASP A 708 -6.66 23.74 0.42
C ASP A 708 -7.52 25.04 0.50
N ASN A 709 -8.33 25.30 -0.52
CA ASN A 709 -9.19 26.48 -0.74
C ASN A 709 -8.43 27.80 -0.94
N ASP A 710 -7.27 27.78 -1.58
CA ASP A 710 -6.60 28.98 -2.08
C ASP A 710 -7.25 29.48 -3.41
N SER A 711 -6.57 30.30 -4.21
CA SER A 711 -7.10 30.78 -5.51
C SER A 711 -6.78 29.90 -6.72
N HIS A 712 -5.96 28.86 -6.56
CA HIS A 712 -5.51 27.95 -7.60
C HIS A 712 -6.20 26.58 -7.44
N GLY A 713 -6.55 25.92 -8.54
CA GLY A 713 -7.03 24.54 -8.49
C GLY A 713 -5.89 23.54 -8.31
N ASP A 714 -6.23 22.32 -7.87
CA ASP A 714 -5.27 21.23 -7.60
C ASP A 714 -4.27 20.96 -8.75
N VAL A 715 -4.70 21.20 -10.00
CA VAL A 715 -3.92 20.93 -11.22
C VAL A 715 -2.88 22.01 -11.51
N CYS A 716 -3.08 23.24 -11.01
CA CYS A 716 -2.20 24.38 -11.23
C CYS A 716 -1.59 24.94 -9.95
N ASP A 717 -1.83 24.27 -8.81
CA ASP A 717 -1.30 24.61 -7.51
C ASP A 717 -0.06 23.76 -7.21
N ASN A 718 1.10 24.41 -7.12
CA ASN A 718 2.36 23.76 -6.77
C ASN A 718 2.48 23.39 -5.28
N CYS A 719 1.48 23.72 -4.44
CA CYS A 719 1.30 23.19 -3.10
C CYS A 719 -0.15 22.81 -2.79
N ARG A 720 -0.70 21.88 -3.57
CA ARG A 720 -2.08 21.32 -3.48
C ARG A 720 -2.77 21.27 -2.10
N PHE A 721 -2.03 21.02 -1.01
CA PHE A 721 -2.59 20.85 0.34
C PHE A 721 -2.24 21.99 1.32
N ILE A 722 -1.52 23.02 0.87
CA ILE A 722 -1.00 24.12 1.67
C ILE A 722 -1.17 25.45 0.94
N ASP A 723 -2.12 26.27 1.41
CA ASP A 723 -2.44 27.61 0.88
C ASP A 723 -1.18 28.46 0.66
N ASN A 724 -0.85 28.68 -0.62
CA ASN A 724 0.30 29.43 -1.10
C ASN A 724 -0.06 30.29 -2.33
N GLU A 725 -0.95 31.26 -2.13
CA GLU A 725 -1.43 32.24 -3.14
C GLU A 725 -0.38 32.87 -4.10
N ASP A 726 0.91 32.91 -3.75
CA ASP A 726 1.95 33.45 -4.62
C ASP A 726 2.63 32.42 -5.53
N GLN A 727 2.32 31.12 -5.35
CA GLN A 727 2.85 29.99 -6.12
C GLN A 727 4.38 30.07 -6.27
N ALA A 728 5.04 30.57 -5.24
CA ALA A 728 6.48 30.80 -5.27
C ALA A 728 7.22 29.46 -5.27
N ASP A 729 8.15 29.31 -6.20
CA ASP A 729 8.98 28.13 -6.43
C ASP A 729 10.37 28.65 -6.85
N ASP A 730 11.32 28.61 -5.92
CA ASP A 730 12.62 29.30 -6.03
C ASP A 730 13.62 28.54 -6.91
N ASP A 731 13.54 27.22 -6.99
CA ASP A 731 14.41 26.31 -7.74
C ASP A 731 13.76 25.68 -8.98
N SER A 732 12.45 25.89 -9.17
CA SER A 732 11.68 25.57 -10.37
C SER A 732 11.54 24.07 -10.66
N ASP A 733 11.41 23.27 -9.61
CA ASP A 733 11.21 21.81 -9.70
C ASP A 733 9.72 21.42 -9.85
N GLY A 734 8.80 22.35 -9.57
CA GLY A 734 7.36 22.14 -9.65
C GLY A 734 6.68 21.96 -8.31
N VAL A 735 7.41 21.95 -7.19
CA VAL A 735 6.89 21.99 -5.83
C VAL A 735 7.08 23.40 -5.26
N GLY A 736 6.02 23.97 -4.68
CA GLY A 736 6.09 25.34 -4.17
C GLY A 736 6.92 25.43 -2.89
N ASN A 737 7.61 26.55 -2.68
CA ASN A 737 8.41 26.86 -1.49
C ASN A 737 7.68 26.64 -0.14
N ALA A 738 6.34 26.62 -0.14
CA ALA A 738 5.53 26.43 1.07
C ALA A 738 5.41 24.96 1.49
N CYS A 739 5.59 24.03 0.55
CA CYS A 739 5.51 22.59 0.70
C CYS A 739 6.80 21.87 0.26
N ASP A 740 7.78 22.61 -0.25
CA ASP A 740 9.13 22.16 -0.61
C ASP A 740 9.87 21.61 0.62
N ILE A 741 10.15 20.31 0.60
CA ILE A 741 10.84 19.58 1.66
C ILE A 741 12.36 19.59 1.41
N CYS A 742 12.80 19.76 0.16
CA CYS A 742 14.17 19.70 -0.29
C CYS A 742 14.70 20.97 -1.01
N PRO A 743 14.78 22.15 -0.33
CA PRO A 743 15.02 23.39 -1.05
C PRO A 743 16.33 23.45 -1.83
N GLY A 744 16.23 23.68 -3.13
CA GLY A 744 17.33 23.73 -4.10
C GLY A 744 17.48 22.47 -4.96
N PHE A 745 16.61 21.48 -4.78
CA PHE A 745 16.63 20.17 -5.41
C PHE A 745 15.21 19.72 -5.77
N ASP A 746 15.09 18.70 -6.61
CA ASP A 746 13.80 18.24 -7.16
C ASP A 746 13.11 17.28 -6.19
N ASP A 747 11.99 17.71 -5.60
CA ASP A 747 11.21 16.95 -4.62
C ASP A 747 10.58 15.67 -5.21
N ALA A 748 10.46 15.56 -6.54
CA ALA A 748 9.88 14.38 -7.20
C ALA A 748 10.89 13.25 -7.44
N VAL A 749 12.17 13.49 -7.16
CA VAL A 749 13.24 12.50 -7.33
C VAL A 749 13.59 11.95 -5.96
N ASP A 750 13.06 10.77 -5.68
CA ASP A 750 13.31 9.96 -4.49
C ASP A 750 13.57 8.53 -5.01
N THR A 751 14.86 8.21 -5.19
CA THR A 751 15.28 6.99 -5.90
C THR A 751 15.03 5.72 -5.09
N ASP A 752 14.96 5.81 -3.76
CA ASP A 752 14.75 4.67 -2.86
C ASP A 752 13.39 4.68 -2.15
N GLU A 753 12.55 5.67 -2.44
CA GLU A 753 11.17 5.82 -1.98
C GLU A 753 11.04 5.91 -0.46
N ASP A 754 12.04 6.47 0.23
CA ASP A 754 12.06 6.62 1.68
C ASP A 754 11.28 7.84 2.21
N GLY A 755 10.85 8.72 1.30
CA GLY A 755 10.14 9.95 1.61
C GLY A 755 11.03 11.19 1.74
N HIS A 756 12.32 11.08 1.45
CA HIS A 756 13.27 12.20 1.36
C HIS A 756 13.86 12.27 -0.06
N PRO A 757 13.69 13.39 -0.76
CA PRO A 757 14.23 13.53 -2.11
C PRO A 757 15.77 13.47 -2.15
N ASP A 758 16.33 12.89 -3.21
CA ASP A 758 17.77 12.58 -3.41
C ASP A 758 18.72 13.76 -3.06
N GLY A 759 18.25 15.00 -3.26
CA GLY A 759 19.06 16.20 -3.06
C GLY A 759 19.36 16.56 -1.60
N CYS A 760 18.55 16.06 -0.67
CA CYS A 760 18.63 16.30 0.76
C CYS A 760 18.60 15.00 1.58
N ASP A 761 18.45 13.86 0.92
CA ASP A 761 18.68 12.54 1.46
C ASP A 761 20.19 12.30 1.67
N ASN A 762 20.56 11.84 2.87
CA ASN A 762 21.93 11.46 3.20
C ASN A 762 22.30 10.03 2.75
N CYS A 763 21.34 9.25 2.24
CA CYS A 763 21.53 7.98 1.53
C CYS A 763 20.62 7.80 0.31
N PRO A 764 20.78 8.60 -0.78
CA PRO A 764 19.87 8.69 -1.94
C PRO A 764 19.57 7.41 -2.76
N MET A 765 20.11 6.26 -2.38
CA MET A 765 19.98 5.00 -3.11
C MET A 765 19.64 3.84 -2.18
N LEU A 766 19.38 4.12 -0.89
CA LEU A 766 19.14 3.13 0.14
C LEU A 766 18.13 3.66 1.16
N TYR A 767 16.92 3.10 1.09
CA TYR A 767 15.79 3.43 1.96
C TYR A 767 16.19 3.63 3.43
N ASN A 768 16.18 4.88 3.90
CA ASN A 768 16.57 5.25 5.27
C ASN A 768 15.71 6.40 5.83
N PRO A 769 14.38 6.19 6.01
CA PRO A 769 13.43 7.25 6.35
C PRO A 769 13.73 7.98 7.67
N ASP A 770 14.62 7.43 8.52
CA ASP A 770 15.23 8.14 9.64
C ASP A 770 16.61 8.70 9.26
N GLN A 771 16.59 9.89 8.66
CA GLN A 771 17.74 10.68 8.22
C GLN A 771 18.63 11.21 9.38
N SER A 772 18.43 10.72 10.62
CA SER A 772 19.16 11.19 11.81
C SER A 772 20.43 10.40 12.14
N LEU A 773 20.63 9.26 11.48
CA LEU A 773 21.79 8.38 11.66
C LEU A 773 22.93 8.82 10.71
N ASP A 774 23.80 9.65 11.25
CA ASP A 774 25.08 10.09 10.66
C ASP A 774 26.04 10.30 11.84
N ALA A 775 26.72 9.21 12.25
CA ALA A 775 27.45 9.13 13.50
C ALA A 775 28.71 10.00 13.50
N ASP A 776 29.33 10.22 12.35
CA ASP A 776 30.54 11.02 12.22
C ASP A 776 30.32 12.45 11.68
N GLY A 777 29.13 12.73 11.14
CA GLY A 777 28.65 14.05 10.77
C GLY A 777 29.19 14.56 9.43
N ASP A 778 29.55 13.68 8.51
CA ASP A 778 30.15 14.06 7.23
C ASP A 778 29.16 14.30 6.09
N GLY A 779 27.89 13.92 6.30
CA GLY A 779 26.78 14.10 5.37
C GLY A 779 26.36 12.86 4.59
N VAL A 780 26.99 11.71 4.81
CA VAL A 780 26.53 10.39 4.37
C VAL A 780 25.88 9.68 5.54
N GLY A 781 24.70 9.07 5.36
CA GLY A 781 24.02 8.38 6.45
C GLY A 781 24.69 7.04 6.78
N ASP A 782 24.69 6.65 8.06
CA ASP A 782 25.26 5.38 8.53
C ASP A 782 24.82 4.14 7.71
N PRO A 783 23.56 4.04 7.21
CA PRO A 783 23.13 2.90 6.39
C PRO A 783 23.91 2.73 5.08
N CYS A 784 24.37 3.83 4.48
CA CYS A 784 25.08 3.84 3.20
C CYS A 784 26.55 4.30 3.33
N ASP A 785 27.01 4.57 4.54
CA ASP A 785 28.38 4.95 4.84
C ASP A 785 29.26 3.71 4.98
N ASN A 786 30.24 3.55 4.08
CA ASN A 786 31.22 2.48 4.16
C ASN A 786 32.28 2.69 5.24
N CYS A 787 32.24 3.83 5.97
CA CYS A 787 32.96 4.07 7.21
C CYS A 787 32.14 4.88 8.24
N PRO A 788 31.10 4.30 8.87
CA PRO A 788 30.12 5.01 9.72
C PRO A 788 30.71 5.82 10.90
N ASP A 789 31.90 5.44 11.38
CA ASP A 789 32.58 6.09 12.49
C ASP A 789 33.72 7.04 12.05
N SER A 790 33.98 7.19 10.75
CA SER A 790 35.20 7.82 10.21
C SER A 790 35.00 8.61 8.91
N THR A 791 34.82 9.93 9.07
CA THR A 791 34.47 10.87 8.00
C THR A 791 35.19 10.62 6.67
N ASN A 792 34.42 10.32 5.64
CA ASN A 792 34.84 9.94 4.29
C ASN A 792 33.71 10.18 3.26
N ALA A 793 33.09 11.36 3.23
CA ALA A 793 32.00 11.73 2.31
C ALA A 793 32.19 11.44 0.79
N ASP A 794 33.38 11.03 0.32
CA ASP A 794 33.59 10.53 -1.04
C ASP A 794 33.36 9.02 -1.20
N GLN A 795 33.12 8.31 -0.10
CA GLN A 795 32.76 6.90 0.02
C GLN A 795 33.69 5.99 -0.80
N ALA A 796 34.96 6.38 -0.91
CA ALA A 796 35.92 5.69 -1.76
C ALA A 796 36.30 4.33 -1.15
N ASP A 797 36.13 3.27 -1.93
CA ASP A 797 36.50 1.88 -1.61
C ASP A 797 37.31 1.32 -2.81
N ASP A 798 38.62 1.16 -2.64
CA ASP A 798 39.54 0.84 -3.75
C ASP A 798 39.49 -0.64 -4.16
N ASP A 799 39.18 -1.54 -3.23
CA ASP A 799 39.15 -3.00 -3.41
C ASP A 799 37.74 -3.62 -3.37
N ASN A 800 36.71 -2.81 -3.07
CA ASN A 800 35.28 -3.13 -3.14
C ASN A 800 34.86 -4.28 -2.21
N ASP A 801 35.43 -4.31 -1.01
CA ASP A 801 35.06 -5.27 0.03
C ASP A 801 33.99 -4.71 1.00
N GLY A 802 33.60 -3.44 0.80
CA GLY A 802 32.59 -2.76 1.58
C GLY A 802 33.10 -2.12 2.87
N ALA A 803 34.42 -2.08 3.11
CA ALA A 803 35.05 -1.17 4.06
C ALA A 803 35.68 -0.01 3.28
N GLY A 804 35.31 1.23 3.60
CA GLY A 804 35.86 2.38 2.90
C GLY A 804 37.36 2.56 3.18
N ASN A 805 38.10 3.15 2.24
CA ASN A 805 39.54 3.44 2.36
C ASN A 805 39.94 4.17 3.66
N ALA A 806 39.01 4.87 4.31
CA ALA A 806 39.24 5.62 5.55
C ALA A 806 39.24 4.74 6.80
N CYS A 807 38.59 3.57 6.76
CA CYS A 807 38.43 2.62 7.86
C CYS A 807 38.93 1.20 7.52
N ASP A 808 39.36 0.95 6.28
CA ASP A 808 40.01 -0.27 5.80
C ASP A 808 41.33 -0.55 6.54
N ASN A 809 41.32 -1.63 7.32
CA ASN A 809 42.45 -2.10 8.11
C ASN A 809 43.30 -3.16 7.37
N CYS A 810 42.77 -3.77 6.31
CA CYS A 810 43.37 -4.85 5.54
C CYS A 810 43.40 -4.59 4.01
N PRO A 811 44.07 -3.53 3.52
CA PRO A 811 43.90 -3.10 2.12
C PRO A 811 44.20 -4.18 1.08
N GLY A 812 43.21 -4.45 0.24
CA GLY A 812 43.20 -5.48 -0.80
C GLY A 812 42.44 -6.76 -0.42
N PHE A 813 41.83 -6.83 0.77
CA PHE A 813 41.19 -8.01 1.33
C PHE A 813 40.04 -7.64 2.28
N ASP A 814 38.99 -8.47 2.27
CA ASP A 814 37.76 -8.27 3.05
C ASP A 814 37.98 -8.21 4.57
N ASP A 815 37.84 -7.01 5.13
CA ASP A 815 37.93 -6.71 6.56
C ASP A 815 36.93 -7.49 7.44
N ARG A 816 35.84 -8.02 6.86
CA ARG A 816 34.76 -8.71 7.58
C ARG A 816 35.04 -10.20 7.78
N ILE A 817 36.03 -10.75 7.08
CA ILE A 817 36.39 -12.16 7.18
C ILE A 817 37.54 -12.30 8.16
N ASP A 818 37.22 -12.69 9.39
CA ASP A 818 38.16 -13.09 10.44
C ASP A 818 37.74 -14.48 10.94
N THR A 819 38.34 -15.54 10.40
CA THR A 819 37.91 -16.92 10.63
C THR A 819 38.25 -17.42 12.04
N ASP A 820 39.22 -16.81 12.72
CA ASP A 820 39.67 -17.23 14.05
C ASP A 820 39.41 -16.23 15.19
N GLU A 821 38.77 -15.10 14.86
CA GLU A 821 38.30 -14.04 15.76
C GLU A 821 39.45 -13.42 16.58
N ASP A 822 40.59 -13.17 15.94
CA ASP A 822 41.78 -12.57 16.57
C ASP A 822 41.93 -11.05 16.38
N ASP A 823 40.91 -10.41 15.81
CA ASP A 823 40.87 -9.00 15.42
C ASP A 823 41.85 -8.66 14.26
N HIS A 824 42.20 -9.65 13.44
CA HIS A 824 42.98 -9.47 12.21
C HIS A 824 42.33 -10.22 11.03
N PRO A 825 41.83 -9.52 10.00
CA PRO A 825 41.17 -10.18 8.87
C PRO A 825 42.08 -11.17 8.14
N ASP A 826 41.50 -12.26 7.63
CA ASP A 826 42.18 -13.42 7.02
C ASP A 826 43.19 -13.02 5.93
N GLY A 827 42.93 -11.94 5.20
CA GLY A 827 43.78 -11.46 4.11
C GLY A 827 45.13 -10.86 4.56
N CYS A 828 45.21 -10.36 5.79
CA CYS A 828 46.41 -9.80 6.40
C CYS A 828 46.90 -10.59 7.61
N ASP A 829 46.14 -11.59 8.06
CA ASP A 829 46.56 -12.56 9.06
C ASP A 829 47.62 -13.54 8.53
N ASN A 830 48.73 -13.64 9.26
CA ASN A 830 49.77 -14.61 8.96
C ASN A 830 49.45 -16.02 9.47
N CYS A 831 48.32 -16.20 10.16
CA CYS A 831 47.76 -17.47 10.58
C CYS A 831 46.21 -17.47 10.62
N PRO A 832 45.51 -17.30 9.47
CA PRO A 832 44.05 -17.04 9.36
C PRO A 832 43.07 -18.04 10.02
N MET A 833 43.56 -19.15 10.55
CA MET A 833 42.74 -20.21 11.16
C MET A 833 43.20 -20.53 12.58
N ASN A 834 44.14 -19.76 13.14
CA ASN A 834 44.92 -20.08 14.32
C ASN A 834 45.21 -18.89 15.26
N PHE A 835 44.16 -18.26 15.78
CA PHE A 835 44.16 -17.19 16.81
C PHE A 835 45.55 -16.76 17.31
N ASN A 836 46.05 -15.64 16.78
CA ASN A 836 47.38 -15.11 17.04
C ASN A 836 47.40 -13.57 16.97
N PRO A 837 46.65 -12.89 17.87
CA PRO A 837 46.32 -11.46 17.77
C PRO A 837 47.55 -10.52 17.82
N ASP A 838 48.70 -11.04 18.26
CA ASP A 838 49.95 -10.28 18.31
C ASP A 838 50.69 -10.24 16.96
N GLN A 839 50.36 -11.09 15.98
CA GLN A 839 50.88 -11.14 14.58
C GLN A 839 52.42 -11.08 14.43
N THR A 840 53.19 -11.29 15.51
CA THR A 840 54.62 -10.93 15.59
C THR A 840 55.55 -12.14 15.70
N LEU A 841 55.01 -13.34 15.85
CA LEU A 841 55.75 -14.59 15.96
C LEU A 841 55.83 -15.27 14.60
N ASP A 842 56.82 -14.87 13.82
CA ASP A 842 57.24 -15.52 12.56
C ASP A 842 58.78 -15.65 12.62
N SER A 843 59.24 -16.82 13.05
CA SER A 843 60.63 -17.09 13.42
C SER A 843 61.58 -17.17 12.22
N ASP A 844 61.08 -17.50 11.03
CA ASP A 844 61.89 -17.61 9.81
C ASP A 844 61.54 -16.60 8.70
N SER A 845 60.54 -15.76 8.94
CA SER A 845 60.14 -14.62 8.13
C SER A 845 59.68 -15.02 6.73
N ASP A 846 58.89 -16.08 6.63
CA ASP A 846 58.35 -16.58 5.36
C ASP A 846 56.91 -16.13 5.06
N GLY A 847 56.25 -15.49 6.04
CA GLY A 847 54.89 -14.97 5.93
C GLY A 847 53.82 -15.85 6.58
N VAL A 848 54.18 -17.01 7.12
CA VAL A 848 53.31 -17.88 7.92
C VAL A 848 53.73 -17.79 9.40
N GLY A 849 52.79 -17.53 10.30
CA GLY A 849 53.11 -17.41 11.73
C GLY A 849 53.50 -18.75 12.36
N ASP A 850 54.39 -18.70 13.37
CA ASP A 850 54.82 -19.86 14.16
C ASP A 850 53.65 -20.74 14.70
N PRO A 851 52.46 -20.20 15.05
CA PRO A 851 51.32 -21.01 15.50
C PRO A 851 50.76 -21.98 14.45
N CYS A 852 50.86 -21.63 13.16
CA CYS A 852 50.31 -22.40 12.05
C CYS A 852 51.39 -22.92 11.07
N ASP A 853 52.65 -22.55 11.28
CA ASP A 853 53.77 -23.01 10.48
C ASP A 853 54.18 -24.45 10.82
N ASN A 854 54.13 -25.35 9.84
CA ASN A 854 54.57 -26.74 9.97
C ASN A 854 56.09 -26.94 9.84
N CYS A 855 56.84 -25.86 9.59
CA CYS A 855 58.30 -25.78 9.74
C CYS A 855 58.77 -24.42 10.32
N PRO A 856 58.52 -24.12 11.62
CA PRO A 856 58.74 -22.80 12.27
C PRO A 856 60.15 -22.18 12.25
N ASN A 857 61.11 -22.81 11.60
CA ASN A 857 62.50 -22.34 11.54
C ASN A 857 63.09 -22.49 10.12
N ILE A 858 62.31 -22.93 9.14
CA ILE A 858 62.72 -23.19 7.76
C ILE A 858 61.64 -22.71 6.80
N GLN A 859 61.89 -21.55 6.18
CA GLN A 859 60.98 -20.92 5.22
C GLN A 859 60.33 -21.92 4.25
N ASN A 860 59.02 -22.06 4.36
CA ASN A 860 58.14 -22.98 3.65
C ASN A 860 56.75 -22.33 3.43
N PRO A 861 56.64 -21.19 2.71
CA PRO A 861 55.37 -20.46 2.61
C PRO A 861 54.18 -21.25 2.05
N GLU A 862 54.46 -22.32 1.28
CA GLU A 862 53.43 -23.20 0.69
C GLU A 862 52.94 -24.28 1.67
N GLN A 863 53.54 -24.40 2.86
CA GLN A 863 53.14 -25.28 3.96
C GLN A 863 52.87 -26.74 3.53
N VAL A 864 53.62 -27.23 2.53
CA VAL A 864 53.41 -28.56 1.94
C VAL A 864 53.74 -29.66 2.96
N ASN A 865 52.81 -30.60 3.11
CA ASN A 865 52.95 -31.77 3.96
C ASN A 865 52.38 -32.99 3.21
N SER A 866 53.26 -33.83 2.70
CA SER A 866 52.92 -34.91 1.74
C SER A 866 52.43 -36.19 2.42
N ASP A 867 52.72 -36.40 3.70
CA ASP A 867 52.29 -37.58 4.47
C ASP A 867 51.40 -37.27 5.68
N ASN A 868 51.10 -35.99 5.89
CA ASN A 868 50.23 -35.42 6.93
C ASN A 868 50.68 -35.74 8.36
N ASP A 869 51.99 -35.78 8.60
CA ASP A 869 52.55 -35.85 9.96
C ASP A 869 52.73 -34.43 10.55
N ILE A 870 53.35 -34.28 11.74
CA ILE A 870 53.48 -32.96 12.38
C ILE A 870 54.53 -32.03 11.75
N TRP A 871 55.33 -32.50 10.79
CA TRP A 871 56.40 -31.76 10.14
C TRP A 871 56.09 -31.55 8.65
N GLY A 872 56.31 -30.34 8.15
CA GLY A 872 56.23 -30.08 6.72
C GLY A 872 57.39 -30.70 5.93
N ASP A 873 57.19 -30.93 4.63
CA ASP A 873 58.17 -31.55 3.72
C ASP A 873 59.54 -30.86 3.74
N ALA A 874 59.58 -29.56 4.07
CA ALA A 874 60.80 -28.75 4.13
C ALA A 874 61.71 -29.07 5.34
N CYS A 875 61.11 -29.55 6.43
CA CYS A 875 61.80 -29.86 7.69
C CYS A 875 61.70 -31.34 8.09
N ASP A 876 60.96 -32.15 7.32
CA ASP A 876 60.80 -33.57 7.50
C ASP A 876 61.96 -34.39 6.87
N ASN A 877 62.58 -35.27 7.66
CA ASN A 877 63.60 -36.21 7.20
C ASN A 877 63.03 -37.52 6.61
N CYS A 878 61.71 -37.70 6.58
CA CYS A 878 61.00 -38.67 5.76
C CYS A 878 59.73 -38.08 5.09
N PRO A 879 59.85 -37.16 4.10
CA PRO A 879 58.73 -36.38 3.52
C PRO A 879 57.58 -37.15 2.85
N ASN A 880 57.58 -38.47 2.87
CA ASN A 880 56.53 -39.29 2.27
C ASN A 880 56.12 -40.45 3.20
N VAL A 881 56.64 -40.48 4.42
CA VAL A 881 56.43 -41.54 5.40
C VAL A 881 56.42 -40.96 6.82
N ALA A 882 55.20 -40.73 7.32
CA ALA A 882 54.96 -40.12 8.62
C ALA A 882 55.87 -40.65 9.75
N ASN A 883 56.59 -39.74 10.37
CA ASN A 883 57.59 -39.99 11.40
C ASN A 883 57.78 -38.77 12.33
N ASP A 884 56.75 -38.40 13.08
CA ASP A 884 56.73 -37.29 14.07
C ASP A 884 57.99 -37.12 14.94
N ASN A 885 58.73 -38.20 15.21
CA ASN A 885 59.91 -38.20 16.06
C ASN A 885 61.23 -37.84 15.34
N GLN A 886 61.21 -37.69 14.02
CA GLN A 886 62.34 -37.30 13.17
C GLN A 886 63.64 -38.07 13.49
N SER A 887 63.52 -39.35 13.87
CA SER A 887 64.68 -40.15 14.31
C SER A 887 65.58 -40.51 13.13
N ASP A 888 66.85 -40.15 13.25
CA ASP A 888 67.92 -40.46 12.29
C ASP A 888 69.13 -40.96 13.09
N LEU A 889 69.31 -42.28 13.14
CA LEU A 889 70.30 -42.93 14.02
C LEU A 889 71.72 -42.86 13.45
N ASP A 890 71.87 -42.86 12.13
CA ASP A 890 73.16 -42.83 11.46
C ASP A 890 73.57 -41.44 10.92
N TYR A 891 72.71 -40.44 11.13
CA TYR A 891 72.90 -39.00 10.90
C TYR A 891 73.16 -38.65 9.44
N ASP A 892 72.53 -39.37 8.52
CA ASP A 892 72.71 -39.17 7.09
C ASP A 892 71.71 -38.18 6.47
N GLY A 893 70.70 -37.76 7.24
CA GLY A 893 69.66 -36.81 6.85
C GLY A 893 68.36 -37.48 6.38
N SER A 894 68.30 -38.81 6.32
CA SER A 894 67.09 -39.59 6.07
C SER A 894 66.61 -40.22 7.38
N GLY A 895 65.32 -40.20 7.66
CA GLY A 895 64.80 -40.81 8.89
C GLY A 895 64.83 -42.35 8.86
N ASP A 896 64.99 -42.97 10.03
CA ASP A 896 65.11 -44.42 10.21
C ASP A 896 63.97 -45.23 9.56
N VAL A 897 62.79 -44.61 9.39
CA VAL A 897 61.58 -45.25 8.85
C VAL A 897 61.61 -45.32 7.32
N CYS A 898 62.23 -44.34 6.66
CA CYS A 898 62.36 -44.28 5.20
C CYS A 898 63.76 -44.73 4.71
N ASP A 899 64.72 -44.95 5.61
CA ASP A 899 66.04 -45.53 5.32
C ASP A 899 66.26 -46.94 5.93
N PRO A 900 66.08 -48.03 5.16
CA PRO A 900 66.24 -49.39 5.68
C PRO A 900 67.72 -49.82 5.81
N ILE A 901 68.17 -49.96 7.07
CA ILE A 901 69.49 -50.52 7.45
C ILE A 901 69.70 -51.93 6.85
N CYS A 902 70.77 -52.10 6.06
CA CYS A 902 71.04 -53.27 5.20
C CYS A 902 71.34 -54.64 5.89
N CYS A 903 70.95 -54.85 7.15
CA CYS A 903 71.08 -56.14 7.86
C CYS A 903 69.75 -56.82 8.20
N ASP A 904 68.61 -56.22 7.85
CA ASP A 904 67.27 -56.81 8.05
C ASP A 904 66.56 -57.24 6.74
N ILE A 905 67.25 -57.20 5.60
CA ILE A 905 66.78 -57.72 4.30
C ILE A 905 67.05 -59.23 4.15
N ASN A 906 66.14 -59.92 3.42
CA ASN A 906 66.07 -61.39 3.30
C ASN A 906 67.40 -62.05 2.89
N GLY A 907 67.92 -62.94 3.74
CA GLY A 907 69.16 -63.70 3.51
C GLY A 907 70.16 -63.57 4.66
N GLY A 908 70.16 -62.40 5.32
CA GLY A 908 70.98 -62.12 6.50
C GLY A 908 72.50 -62.15 6.25
N ALA A 909 73.29 -61.93 7.31
CA ALA A 909 74.75 -61.96 7.21
C ALA A 909 75.25 -63.26 6.56
N GLY A 910 76.17 -63.16 5.59
CA GLY A 910 76.71 -64.30 4.85
C GLY A 910 76.10 -64.53 3.46
N ASP A 911 75.01 -63.86 3.09
CA ASP A 911 74.44 -63.87 1.73
C ASP A 911 75.09 -62.79 0.84
N ALA A 912 76.37 -62.99 0.50
CA ALA A 912 77.17 -61.97 -0.15
C ALA A 912 76.71 -61.57 -1.57
N ASN A 913 75.77 -62.31 -2.19
CA ASN A 913 75.20 -61.97 -3.50
C ASN A 913 73.71 -61.63 -3.48
N ASP A 914 73.13 -61.50 -2.29
CA ASP A 914 71.75 -61.03 -2.03
C ASP A 914 70.68 -61.81 -2.80
N ASN A 915 70.77 -63.15 -2.75
CA ASN A 915 69.79 -64.02 -3.41
C ASN A 915 68.79 -64.69 -2.45
N GLY A 916 68.86 -64.36 -1.17
CA GLY A 916 68.06 -64.90 -0.08
C GLY A 916 68.54 -66.24 0.49
N ALA A 917 69.70 -66.77 0.08
CA ALA A 917 70.18 -68.09 0.48
C ALA A 917 71.70 -68.20 0.68
N ILE A 918 72.12 -68.40 1.93
CA ILE A 918 73.52 -68.62 2.30
C ILE A 918 74.04 -69.99 1.83
N ASN A 919 74.90 -70.02 0.82
CA ASN A 919 75.46 -71.22 0.23
C ASN A 919 76.87 -71.02 -0.41
N LEU A 920 77.30 -71.96 -1.27
CA LEU A 920 78.61 -71.92 -1.91
C LEU A 920 78.77 -70.75 -2.90
N LEU A 921 77.66 -70.30 -3.49
CA LEU A 921 77.66 -69.21 -4.46
C LEU A 921 78.13 -67.90 -3.82
N ASP A 922 77.80 -67.66 -2.55
CA ASP A 922 78.20 -66.49 -1.76
C ASP A 922 79.71 -66.47 -1.51
N ILE A 923 80.28 -67.63 -1.19
CA ILE A 923 81.74 -67.80 -1.08
C ILE A 923 82.42 -67.47 -2.42
N THR A 924 81.85 -67.97 -3.53
CA THR A 924 82.44 -67.74 -4.86
C THR A 924 82.29 -66.29 -5.32
N PHE A 925 81.19 -65.63 -4.97
CA PHE A 925 80.93 -64.22 -5.25
C PHE A 925 81.91 -63.33 -4.49
N LEU A 926 82.05 -63.55 -3.18
CA LEU A 926 82.98 -62.80 -2.32
C LEU A 926 84.45 -62.95 -2.73
N ILE A 927 84.89 -64.17 -3.08
CA ILE A 927 86.24 -64.39 -3.62
C ILE A 927 86.39 -63.75 -5.01
N GLY A 928 85.31 -63.72 -5.80
CA GLY A 928 85.25 -63.06 -7.10
C GLY A 928 85.52 -61.56 -6.98
N TYR A 929 84.81 -60.88 -6.08
CA TYR A 929 84.99 -59.47 -5.76
C TYR A 929 86.42 -59.19 -5.24
N LEU A 930 86.84 -59.87 -4.18
CA LEU A 930 88.11 -59.57 -3.49
C LEU A 930 89.37 -59.82 -4.33
N TYR A 931 89.36 -60.81 -5.24
CA TYR A 931 90.59 -61.30 -5.88
C TYR A 931 90.53 -61.48 -7.39
N LYS A 932 89.36 -61.37 -8.02
CA LYS A 932 89.19 -61.60 -9.47
C LYS A 932 88.54 -60.44 -10.21
N GLY A 933 88.31 -59.31 -9.54
CA GLY A 933 87.66 -58.13 -10.13
C GLY A 933 86.19 -58.36 -10.48
N GLY A 934 85.51 -59.20 -9.69
CA GLY A 934 84.05 -59.32 -9.74
C GLY A 934 83.34 -58.06 -9.23
N PRO A 935 82.01 -57.96 -9.41
CA PRO A 935 81.21 -56.83 -8.94
C PRO A 935 81.22 -56.71 -7.41
N GLU A 936 81.01 -55.50 -6.92
CA GLU A 936 80.89 -55.19 -5.49
C GLU A 936 79.61 -55.79 -4.88
N PRO A 937 79.64 -56.31 -3.63
CA PRO A 937 78.44 -56.79 -2.95
C PRO A 937 77.37 -55.69 -2.83
N PRO A 938 76.08 -56.01 -3.10
CA PRO A 938 74.97 -55.06 -2.96
C PRO A 938 74.87 -54.44 -1.56
N CYS A 939 75.15 -55.25 -0.53
CA CYS A 939 75.33 -54.79 0.84
C CYS A 939 76.73 -55.18 1.35
N MET A 940 77.51 -54.16 1.71
CA MET A 940 78.87 -54.36 2.22
C MET A 940 78.89 -55.03 3.61
N ASN A 941 77.89 -54.73 4.46
CA ASN A 941 77.78 -55.27 5.82
C ASN A 941 77.39 -56.76 5.83
N GLN A 942 76.63 -57.24 4.85
CA GLN A 942 76.31 -58.68 4.70
C GLN A 942 77.50 -59.51 4.22
N ALA A 943 78.43 -58.88 3.49
CA ALA A 943 79.63 -59.51 2.95
C ALA A 943 80.84 -59.49 3.91
N ASP A 944 80.76 -58.73 5.02
CA ASP A 944 81.63 -58.90 6.20
C ASP A 944 81.05 -59.97 7.14
N ILE A 945 81.24 -61.21 6.72
CA ILE A 945 80.62 -62.41 7.28
C ILE A 945 81.05 -62.66 8.74
N ASN A 946 82.25 -62.19 9.11
CA ASN A 946 82.77 -62.34 10.46
C ASN A 946 82.49 -61.12 11.37
N GLY A 947 81.82 -60.08 10.86
CA GLY A 947 81.28 -58.95 11.63
C GLY A 947 82.36 -58.10 12.30
N ASN A 948 83.50 -57.87 11.63
CA ASN A 948 84.64 -57.17 12.23
C ASN A 948 84.94 -55.78 11.63
N GLY A 949 84.05 -55.29 10.77
CA GLY A 949 84.16 -54.05 10.01
C GLY A 949 85.12 -54.11 8.83
N ALA A 950 85.61 -55.29 8.41
CA ALA A 950 86.63 -55.41 7.37
C ALA A 950 86.47 -56.64 6.47
N MET A 951 85.94 -56.43 5.27
CA MET A 951 85.76 -57.47 4.24
C MET A 951 87.10 -57.94 3.64
N ASN A 952 87.45 -59.20 3.87
CA ASN A 952 88.66 -59.81 3.31
C ASN A 952 88.56 -61.36 3.20
N ILE A 953 89.66 -62.05 2.90
CA ILE A 953 89.65 -63.51 2.74
C ILE A 953 89.23 -64.29 4.00
N LEU A 954 89.33 -63.66 5.17
CA LEU A 954 88.88 -64.26 6.42
C LEU A 954 87.36 -64.45 6.43
N ASP A 955 86.59 -63.60 5.76
CA ASP A 955 85.13 -63.71 5.62
C ASP A 955 84.73 -64.92 4.77
N ALA A 956 85.38 -65.11 3.63
CA ALA A 956 85.18 -66.31 2.83
C ALA A 956 85.57 -67.58 3.60
N THR A 957 86.62 -67.50 4.42
CA THR A 957 87.05 -68.61 5.29
C THR A 957 86.05 -68.88 6.41
N TYR A 958 85.46 -67.83 6.97
CA TYR A 958 84.44 -67.89 8.01
C TYR A 958 83.17 -68.57 7.47
N LEU A 959 82.71 -68.17 6.29
CA LEU A 959 81.55 -68.77 5.63
C LEU A 959 81.77 -70.24 5.26
N ILE A 960 82.96 -70.60 4.77
CA ILE A 960 83.33 -72.01 4.51
C ILE A 960 83.28 -72.85 5.80
N ASN A 961 83.75 -72.29 6.92
CA ASN A 961 83.74 -72.99 8.19
C ASN A 961 82.32 -73.17 8.72
N TYR A 962 81.45 -72.16 8.58
CA TYR A 962 80.03 -72.24 8.91
C TYR A 962 79.32 -73.33 8.10
N LEU A 963 79.37 -73.26 6.76
CA LEU A 963 78.63 -74.15 5.87
C LEU A 963 79.12 -75.61 5.91
N TYR A 964 80.42 -75.85 6.10
CA TYR A 964 81.01 -77.18 5.89
C TYR A 964 81.81 -77.76 7.05
N LYS A 965 82.10 -76.99 8.10
CA LYS A 965 82.91 -77.46 9.24
C LYS A 965 82.25 -77.24 10.61
N GLY A 966 80.99 -76.80 10.66
CA GLY A 966 80.25 -76.57 11.89
C GLY A 966 80.75 -75.36 12.69
N GLY A 967 81.25 -74.33 12.02
CA GLY A 967 81.60 -73.04 12.62
C GLY A 967 80.36 -72.24 13.07
N PRO A 968 80.55 -71.11 13.79
CA PRO A 968 79.45 -70.24 14.21
C PRO A 968 78.71 -69.62 13.02
N ALA A 969 77.46 -69.22 13.22
CA ALA A 969 76.69 -68.49 12.20
C ALA A 969 77.34 -67.13 11.88
N PRO A 970 77.21 -66.63 10.63
CA PRO A 970 77.61 -65.27 10.28
C PRO A 970 76.85 -64.22 11.09
N ALA A 971 77.44 -63.05 11.25
CA ALA A 971 76.83 -61.89 11.90
C ALA A 971 77.28 -60.60 11.20
N CYS A 972 76.39 -59.61 11.10
CA CYS A 972 76.74 -58.27 10.62
C CYS A 972 77.57 -57.52 11.68
N PRO A 973 78.41 -56.55 11.27
CA PRO A 973 79.10 -55.61 12.15
C PRO A 973 78.18 -54.79 13.04
#